data_AF-A0A2H1V4N2-F1
#
_entry.id   AF-A0A2H1V4N2-F1
#
_cell.length_a   1.000
_cell.length_b   1.000
_cell.length_c   1.000
_cell.angle_alpha   90.00
_cell.angle_beta   90.00
_cell.angle_gamma   90.00
#
_symmetry.space_group_name_H-M   'P 1'
#
loop_
_entity.id
_entity.type
_entity.pdbx_description
1 polymer ?
#
loop_
_entity_poly.entity_id
_entity_poly.type
_entity_poly.pdbx_seq_one_letter_code
_entity_poly.pdbx_strand_id
1 'polypeptide(L)'
;MAPNYLAEEYDNVLWQNGNDVTPVNVVVAPFHPHQPGIRIFNTVKREWIHVCKIEELIYITRNGENSLEISRRGTPLFFKFKSEEHISSFISVCDGYYRLMVKWTFNLSKDDETPSLKELQRIKCHGPVGTTETYRIEFKGHCYVVNNEEYYSIERLVGCHQNPEGRIFLNECIPPSEYDKSQLLLCGEPVKRGVRIDQAELQDILKDNKSPRCLPNKDILLYTGSEKIGSENITATYKALWRLDETKKLVVAFKTLQREKANDHLKDFVELASKWACVQSSSMVRLYGVTLSSPTALVLEYLPYGPFDDYLRENEERIKPLHLKKVAAGLARALWDLSEAGIVHGHIRCRRLLLAAHTGDRINVKLSGPTLSNYTQHDVHWMPVEFFSDMSLAKRSVTGDIWAFATTLWEVFSYGQSPTETNPVLTARSYEMGDRLLRPARCPGEVWALVRQCWQPDPLRPQEIMRDMNHMLHREYVPIHEYEEPKISLEHMEHAETVSSDRFIPSELSDAGSNKSLISDSSVLSMNGTMSDQYDNPFADNKSSNSLESMNGLPYGLRHELRAELRSRNSGSVCAARAIDDDLDGDAAPAPRLMESIVSQGKTYLVTLTKKIGSGNYGHVFKGWMERDNQESQRREVAVKKLTRQASERNGTLYEDFKNELEIMKSLQHINIVEILGYSWDHGSDVLIVMEYLEEGSLNYYLKFQGDKLRISHLLKYARDIATGMDHVSAKNVVHRDLATRNILVVNKYHVKISDFGLARIIPKEENAYRLKTERLLPINWYAPESAVEPWHFSTKSDVWSYGVTAWEIFTRARQEVPKFNPERPRERASCFQIPEGCPSEIFRHLMKDCWNLDPTLRPKFIDLVHMCKRFMDEYK
;
A
#
# COMPACT_ATOMS: atom_id res chain seq x y z
N MET A 1 2.32 -14.05 -30.99
CA MET A 1 2.95 -15.15 -30.22
C MET A 1 2.26 -16.44 -30.60
N ALA A 2 2.90 -17.61 -30.47
CA ALA A 2 2.19 -18.88 -30.65
C ALA A 2 1.13 -19.03 -29.54
N PRO A 3 -0.13 -19.40 -29.84
CA PRO A 3 -1.24 -19.29 -28.89
C PRO A 3 -1.10 -20.21 -27.66
N ASN A 4 -0.34 -21.30 -27.78
CA ASN A 4 -0.24 -22.33 -26.74
C ASN A 4 1.11 -22.32 -25.99
N TYR A 5 1.96 -21.29 -26.14
CA TYR A 5 3.34 -21.28 -25.60
C TYR A 5 3.45 -21.30 -24.05
N LEU A 6 2.32 -21.28 -23.32
CA LEU A 6 2.24 -21.32 -21.86
C LEU A 6 1.22 -22.39 -21.38
N ALA A 7 1.03 -23.45 -22.16
CA ALA A 7 0.17 -24.58 -21.80
C ALA A 7 0.73 -25.91 -22.35
N GLU A 8 0.59 -26.99 -21.59
CA GLU A 8 1.02 -28.34 -21.98
C GLU A 8 -0.15 -29.31 -21.88
N GLU A 9 -0.24 -30.26 -22.83
CA GLU A 9 -1.38 -31.15 -23.02
C GLU A 9 -0.95 -32.64 -23.07
N TYR A 10 -1.74 -33.49 -22.42
CA TYR A 10 -1.51 -34.92 -22.26
C TYR A 10 -2.73 -35.70 -22.76
N ASP A 11 -2.63 -36.28 -23.96
CA ASP A 11 -3.73 -37.04 -24.59
C ASP A 11 -3.96 -38.42 -23.96
N ASN A 12 -5.18 -38.94 -24.11
CA ASN A 12 -5.58 -40.32 -23.78
C ASN A 12 -5.26 -40.73 -22.33
N VAL A 13 -5.43 -39.82 -21.38
CA VAL A 13 -5.36 -40.13 -19.94
C VAL A 13 -6.71 -40.70 -19.51
N LEU A 14 -6.73 -41.77 -18.72
CA LEU A 14 -7.95 -42.32 -18.16
C LEU A 14 -8.21 -41.65 -16.80
N TRP A 15 -9.22 -40.79 -16.72
CA TRP A 15 -9.68 -40.22 -15.45
C TRP A 15 -10.68 -41.18 -14.78
N GLN A 16 -10.40 -41.57 -13.54
CA GLN A 16 -11.31 -42.37 -12.72
C GLN A 16 -12.06 -41.47 -11.73
N ASN A 17 -13.39 -41.59 -11.74
CA ASN A 17 -14.30 -40.85 -10.87
C ASN A 17 -15.26 -41.85 -10.18
N GLY A 18 -14.85 -42.38 -9.04
CA GLY A 18 -15.52 -43.51 -8.40
C GLY A 18 -15.35 -44.79 -9.22
N ASN A 19 -16.47 -45.35 -9.69
CA ASN A 19 -16.48 -46.55 -10.53
C ASN A 19 -16.36 -46.23 -12.04
N ASP A 20 -16.60 -44.98 -12.46
CA ASP A 20 -16.56 -44.60 -13.86
C ASP A 20 -15.13 -44.27 -14.30
N VAL A 21 -14.71 -44.80 -15.45
CA VAL A 21 -13.41 -44.52 -16.07
C VAL A 21 -13.65 -43.84 -17.42
N THR A 22 -13.18 -42.59 -17.55
CA THR A 22 -13.44 -41.73 -18.71
C THR A 22 -12.11 -41.34 -19.40
N PRO A 23 -11.97 -41.53 -20.73
CA PRO A 23 -10.83 -40.99 -21.45
C PRO A 23 -10.91 -39.46 -21.56
N VAL A 24 -9.83 -38.79 -21.17
CA VAL A 24 -9.69 -37.32 -21.17
C VAL A 24 -8.34 -36.89 -21.76
N ASN A 25 -8.29 -35.66 -22.25
CA ASN A 25 -7.02 -34.92 -22.37
C ASN A 25 -6.82 -34.07 -21.12
N VAL A 26 -5.63 -34.08 -20.53
CA VAL A 26 -5.28 -33.20 -19.40
C VAL A 26 -4.47 -32.02 -19.91
N VAL A 27 -4.87 -30.80 -19.57
CA VAL A 27 -4.16 -29.57 -19.96
C VAL A 27 -3.74 -28.77 -18.73
N VAL A 28 -2.45 -28.48 -18.63
CA VAL A 28 -1.87 -27.59 -17.62
C VAL A 28 -1.68 -26.22 -18.25
N ALA A 29 -2.58 -25.28 -17.94
CA ALA A 29 -2.59 -23.91 -18.47
C ALA A 29 -2.74 -22.88 -17.33
N PRO A 30 -1.65 -22.55 -16.61
CA PRO A 30 -1.69 -21.73 -15.40
C PRO A 30 -2.29 -20.33 -15.59
N PHE A 31 -2.22 -19.78 -16.81
CA PHE A 31 -2.68 -18.44 -17.15
C PHE A 31 -3.93 -18.43 -18.06
N HIS A 32 -4.68 -19.53 -18.15
CA HIS A 32 -5.88 -19.58 -18.99
C HIS A 32 -6.96 -18.58 -18.51
N PRO A 33 -7.46 -17.65 -19.37
CA PRO A 33 -8.23 -16.46 -18.95
C PRO A 33 -9.50 -16.69 -18.12
N HIS A 34 -10.09 -17.88 -18.17
CA HIS A 34 -11.36 -18.19 -17.50
C HIS A 34 -11.30 -19.39 -16.54
N GLN A 35 -10.25 -20.20 -16.61
CA GLN A 35 -10.11 -21.47 -15.87
C GLN A 35 -8.61 -21.80 -15.68
N PRO A 36 -7.86 -21.00 -14.90
CA PRO A 36 -6.41 -21.14 -14.78
C PRO A 36 -6.00 -22.41 -13.99
N GLY A 37 -4.89 -23.03 -14.39
CA GLY A 37 -4.34 -24.23 -13.78
C GLY A 37 -4.61 -25.49 -14.58
N ILE A 38 -5.06 -26.55 -13.92
CA ILE A 38 -5.32 -27.85 -14.54
C ILE A 38 -6.77 -27.91 -15.04
N ARG A 39 -6.94 -28.38 -16.28
CA ARG A 39 -8.23 -28.62 -16.93
C ARG A 39 -8.22 -30.00 -17.55
N ILE A 40 -9.38 -30.61 -17.73
CA ILE A 40 -9.55 -31.83 -18.52
C ILE A 40 -10.62 -31.64 -19.60
N PHE A 41 -10.35 -32.13 -20.80
CA PHE A 41 -11.34 -32.23 -21.86
C PHE A 41 -11.87 -33.67 -21.90
N ASN A 42 -13.17 -33.82 -21.64
CA ASN A 42 -13.84 -35.12 -21.67
C ASN A 42 -14.11 -35.52 -23.12
N THR A 43 -13.38 -36.52 -23.64
CA THR A 43 -13.47 -36.87 -25.08
C THR A 43 -14.81 -37.49 -25.47
N VAL A 44 -15.52 -38.10 -24.51
CA VAL A 44 -16.82 -38.74 -24.70
C VAL A 44 -17.94 -37.69 -24.72
N LYS A 45 -17.98 -36.79 -23.73
CA LYS A 45 -19.02 -35.75 -23.60
C LYS A 45 -18.70 -34.46 -24.38
N ARG A 46 -17.46 -34.29 -24.84
CA ARG A 46 -16.92 -33.09 -25.50
C ARG A 46 -17.04 -31.80 -24.68
N GLU A 47 -16.88 -31.92 -23.36
CA GLU A 47 -16.95 -30.80 -22.40
C GLU A 47 -15.59 -30.52 -21.74
N TRP A 48 -15.34 -29.25 -21.40
CA TRP A 48 -14.18 -28.82 -20.61
C TRP A 48 -14.55 -28.74 -19.13
N ILE A 49 -13.81 -29.46 -18.29
CA ILE A 49 -13.94 -29.47 -16.83
C ILE A 49 -12.69 -28.80 -16.24
N HIS A 50 -12.86 -27.77 -15.41
CA HIS A 50 -11.77 -27.20 -14.62
C HIS A 50 -11.52 -28.09 -13.41
N VAL A 51 -10.25 -28.43 -13.15
CA VAL A 51 -9.88 -29.37 -12.09
C VAL A 51 -9.50 -28.61 -10.81
N CYS A 52 -8.52 -27.71 -10.93
CA CYS A 52 -8.01 -26.86 -9.85
C CYS A 52 -7.02 -25.84 -10.43
N LYS A 53 -6.67 -24.83 -9.65
CA LYS A 53 -5.50 -23.99 -9.91
C LYS A 53 -4.21 -24.69 -9.46
N ILE A 54 -3.06 -24.22 -9.94
CA ILE A 54 -1.74 -24.65 -9.44
C ILE A 54 -1.62 -24.39 -7.92
N GLU A 55 -2.13 -23.26 -7.41
CA GLU A 55 -2.13 -22.91 -5.97
C GLU A 55 -3.05 -23.77 -5.08
N GLU A 56 -3.83 -24.69 -5.66
CA GLU A 56 -4.79 -25.56 -4.95
C GLU A 56 -4.31 -27.02 -4.84
N LEU A 57 -3.15 -27.34 -5.44
CA LEU A 57 -2.45 -28.61 -5.34
C LEU A 57 -1.77 -28.77 -3.97
N ILE A 58 -1.81 -29.98 -3.41
CA ILE A 58 -1.22 -30.29 -2.09
C ILE A 58 -0.06 -31.28 -2.24
N TYR A 59 -0.31 -32.41 -2.93
CA TYR A 59 0.71 -33.38 -3.32
C TYR A 59 0.24 -34.16 -4.57
N ILE A 60 1.20 -34.78 -5.28
CA ILE A 60 0.94 -35.68 -6.40
C ILE A 60 1.71 -36.99 -6.13
N THR A 61 0.98 -38.10 -6.02
CA THR A 61 1.53 -39.41 -5.64
C THR A 61 1.46 -40.38 -6.82
N ARG A 62 2.54 -41.13 -7.07
CA ARG A 62 2.52 -42.26 -8.01
C ARG A 62 1.88 -43.48 -7.35
N ASN A 63 0.81 -43.99 -7.95
CA ASN A 63 0.19 -45.26 -7.61
C ASN A 63 0.51 -46.27 -8.74
N GLY A 64 0.74 -47.54 -8.42
CA GLY A 64 1.31 -48.52 -9.37
C GLY A 64 0.57 -48.64 -10.72
N GLU A 65 1.31 -49.10 -11.75
CA GLU A 65 0.86 -49.23 -13.15
C GLU A 65 0.43 -47.91 -13.84
N ASN A 66 1.37 -46.99 -14.09
CA ASN A 66 1.09 -45.71 -14.77
C ASN A 66 -0.07 -44.91 -14.12
N SER A 67 -0.33 -45.03 -12.81
CA SER A 67 -1.44 -44.30 -12.17
C SER A 67 -0.95 -43.22 -11.20
N LEU A 68 -1.77 -42.19 -11.05
CA LEU A 68 -1.40 -40.94 -10.41
C LEU A 68 -2.59 -40.37 -9.63
N GLU A 69 -2.35 -40.02 -8.38
CA GLU A 69 -3.30 -39.32 -7.51
C GLU A 69 -2.91 -37.84 -7.43
N ILE A 70 -3.84 -36.95 -7.82
CA ILE A 70 -3.75 -35.52 -7.54
C ILE A 70 -4.53 -35.23 -6.26
N SER A 71 -3.81 -34.84 -5.21
CA SER A 71 -4.40 -34.35 -3.97
C SER A 71 -4.49 -32.83 -3.98
N ARG A 72 -5.67 -32.33 -3.62
CA ARG A 72 -6.09 -30.93 -3.67
C ARG A 72 -7.09 -30.66 -2.55
N ARG A 73 -7.52 -29.41 -2.40
CA ARG A 73 -8.70 -29.11 -1.56
C ARG A 73 -9.98 -29.73 -2.16
N GLY A 74 -10.47 -30.80 -1.55
CA GLY A 74 -11.64 -31.57 -1.98
C GLY A 74 -11.33 -33.05 -2.24
N THR A 75 -12.17 -33.74 -3.01
CA THR A 75 -11.94 -35.14 -3.39
C THR A 75 -10.66 -35.29 -4.24
N PRO A 76 -9.74 -36.21 -3.88
CA PRO A 76 -8.60 -36.59 -4.73
C PRO A 76 -9.08 -37.09 -6.10
N LEU A 77 -8.20 -36.97 -7.11
CA LEU A 77 -8.52 -37.37 -8.48
C LEU A 77 -7.46 -38.34 -9.00
N PHE A 78 -7.94 -39.45 -9.56
CA PHE A 78 -7.10 -40.56 -10.02
C PHE A 78 -7.04 -40.58 -11.54
N PHE A 79 -5.82 -40.68 -12.07
CA PHE A 79 -5.54 -40.68 -13.50
C PHE A 79 -4.61 -41.84 -13.85
N LYS A 80 -4.86 -42.54 -14.97
CA LYS A 80 -3.93 -43.53 -15.54
C LYS A 80 -3.42 -43.03 -16.89
N PHE A 81 -2.11 -42.84 -16.98
CA PHE A 81 -1.42 -42.27 -18.15
C PHE A 81 -0.93 -43.38 -19.11
N LYS A 82 -0.47 -42.99 -20.31
CA LYS A 82 0.11 -43.91 -21.30
C LYS A 82 1.39 -44.62 -20.80
N SER A 83 2.24 -43.90 -20.08
CA SER A 83 3.54 -44.38 -19.58
C SER A 83 4.03 -43.55 -18.38
N GLU A 84 4.91 -44.13 -17.57
CA GLU A 84 5.65 -43.45 -16.49
C GLU A 84 6.40 -42.18 -16.96
N GLU A 85 6.78 -42.09 -18.24
CA GLU A 85 7.40 -40.90 -18.85
C GLU A 85 6.42 -39.72 -18.95
N HIS A 86 5.16 -39.98 -19.36
CA HIS A 86 4.12 -38.94 -19.35
C HIS A 86 3.81 -38.48 -17.93
N ILE A 87 3.95 -39.37 -16.93
CA ILE A 87 3.80 -39.04 -15.51
C ILE A 87 4.95 -38.14 -15.03
N SER A 88 6.21 -38.52 -15.28
CA SER A 88 7.38 -37.67 -14.96
C SER A 88 7.27 -36.29 -15.59
N SER A 89 6.83 -36.21 -16.86
CA SER A 89 6.58 -34.94 -17.53
C SER A 89 5.48 -34.14 -16.81
N PHE A 90 4.29 -34.72 -16.61
CA PHE A 90 3.17 -34.04 -15.97
C PHE A 90 3.49 -33.52 -14.56
N ILE A 91 4.18 -34.33 -13.75
CA ILE A 91 4.67 -33.93 -12.42
C ILE A 91 5.70 -32.79 -12.55
N SER A 92 6.70 -32.92 -13.43
CA SER A 92 7.74 -31.90 -13.64
C SER A 92 7.17 -30.53 -14.04
N VAL A 93 6.11 -30.53 -14.86
CA VAL A 93 5.42 -29.31 -15.31
C VAL A 93 4.61 -28.68 -14.17
N CYS A 94 3.86 -29.51 -13.41
CA CYS A 94 3.15 -29.04 -12.22
C CYS A 94 4.12 -28.45 -11.18
N ASP A 95 5.25 -29.12 -10.91
CA ASP A 95 6.30 -28.64 -10.01
C ASP A 95 7.02 -27.40 -10.54
N GLY A 96 7.22 -27.30 -11.86
CA GLY A 96 7.77 -26.09 -12.49
C GLY A 96 6.90 -24.87 -12.18
N TYR A 97 5.60 -24.96 -12.47
CA TYR A 97 4.67 -23.86 -12.20
C TYR A 97 4.43 -23.64 -10.71
N TYR A 98 4.32 -24.69 -9.88
CA TYR A 98 4.14 -24.54 -8.43
C TYR A 98 5.32 -23.86 -7.75
N ARG A 99 6.56 -24.17 -8.18
CA ARG A 99 7.76 -23.50 -7.67
C ARG A 99 7.90 -22.05 -8.16
N LEU A 100 7.43 -21.73 -9.36
CA LEU A 100 7.39 -20.36 -9.89
C LEU A 100 6.28 -19.50 -9.29
N MET A 101 5.14 -20.09 -8.93
CA MET A 101 3.92 -19.34 -8.52
C MET A 101 3.62 -19.39 -7.02
N VAL A 102 4.05 -20.43 -6.31
CA VAL A 102 3.64 -20.70 -4.92
C VAL A 102 4.83 -20.81 -3.97
N LYS A 103 5.72 -21.80 -4.15
CA LYS A 103 6.85 -22.05 -3.23
C LYS A 103 8.02 -22.73 -3.93
N TRP A 104 9.08 -21.97 -4.20
CA TRP A 104 10.23 -22.44 -5.01
C TRP A 104 11.02 -23.62 -4.43
N THR A 105 10.89 -23.89 -3.13
CA THR A 105 11.59 -24.97 -2.41
C THR A 105 10.75 -26.25 -2.25
N PHE A 106 9.61 -26.39 -2.93
CA PHE A 106 8.65 -27.46 -2.70
C PHE A 106 8.35 -28.24 -3.97
N ASN A 107 8.46 -29.56 -3.90
CA ASN A 107 8.04 -30.50 -4.93
C ASN A 107 6.68 -31.08 -4.51
N LEU A 108 5.71 -31.20 -5.43
CA LEU A 108 4.41 -31.81 -5.17
C LEU A 108 4.52 -33.34 -5.06
N SER A 109 5.48 -33.95 -5.75
CA SER A 109 5.82 -35.36 -5.61
C SER A 109 7.10 -35.56 -4.78
N LYS A 110 7.18 -36.72 -4.13
CA LYS A 110 8.40 -37.24 -3.51
C LYS A 110 9.18 -38.20 -4.41
N ASP A 111 8.53 -38.69 -5.47
CA ASP A 111 9.10 -39.70 -6.37
C ASP A 111 9.94 -39.04 -7.48
N ASP A 112 9.56 -37.83 -7.88
CA ASP A 112 10.26 -36.97 -8.83
C ASP A 112 10.92 -35.77 -8.11
N GLU A 113 11.86 -36.02 -7.19
CA GLU A 113 12.59 -34.92 -6.54
C GLU A 113 13.35 -34.08 -7.58
N THR A 114 12.99 -32.80 -7.66
CA THR A 114 13.60 -31.90 -8.65
C THR A 114 15.09 -31.66 -8.33
N PRO A 115 15.97 -31.53 -9.35
CA PRO A 115 17.40 -31.50 -9.09
C PRO A 115 17.82 -30.37 -8.15
N SER A 116 18.79 -30.64 -7.27
CA SER A 116 19.27 -29.63 -6.31
C SER A 116 19.75 -28.35 -7.03
N LEU A 117 19.74 -27.20 -6.34
CA LEU A 117 20.15 -25.92 -6.94
C LEU A 117 21.54 -25.97 -7.60
N LYS A 118 22.46 -26.73 -7.01
CA LYS A 118 23.81 -27.02 -7.51
C LYS A 118 23.81 -27.84 -8.80
N GLU A 119 22.84 -28.74 -8.95
CA GLU A 119 22.64 -29.59 -10.12
C GLU A 119 21.93 -28.82 -11.25
N LEU A 120 20.93 -27.99 -10.91
CA LEU A 120 20.31 -27.04 -11.86
C LEU A 120 21.33 -26.03 -12.42
N GLN A 121 22.26 -25.56 -11.59
CA GLN A 121 23.43 -24.80 -12.04
C GLN A 121 24.36 -25.64 -12.94
N ARG A 122 24.65 -26.91 -12.58
CA ARG A 122 25.50 -27.81 -13.39
C ARG A 122 24.94 -28.01 -14.81
N ILE A 123 23.62 -28.14 -14.95
CA ILE A 123 22.95 -28.30 -16.25
C ILE A 123 22.47 -26.98 -16.88
N LYS A 124 22.77 -25.82 -16.26
CA LYS A 124 22.35 -24.46 -16.66
C LYS A 124 20.83 -24.28 -16.81
N CYS A 125 20.03 -25.11 -16.16
CA CYS A 125 18.56 -25.06 -16.21
C CYS A 125 18.02 -24.39 -14.94
N HIS A 126 18.17 -23.08 -14.85
CA HIS A 126 17.53 -22.27 -13.82
C HIS A 126 17.00 -20.96 -14.41
N GLY A 127 15.95 -20.42 -13.79
CA GLY A 127 15.46 -19.07 -14.12
C GLY A 127 16.47 -17.98 -13.72
N PRO A 128 16.07 -16.68 -13.78
CA PRO A 128 16.91 -15.57 -13.34
C PRO A 128 17.09 -15.58 -11.82
N VAL A 129 18.05 -16.38 -11.34
CA VAL A 129 18.56 -16.31 -9.96
C VAL A 129 19.28 -14.97 -9.79
N GLY A 130 18.85 -14.18 -8.82
CA GLY A 130 19.47 -12.89 -8.51
C GLY A 130 20.94 -13.03 -8.13
N THR A 131 21.75 -12.00 -8.41
CA THR A 131 23.22 -12.02 -8.26
C THR A 131 23.70 -11.88 -6.80
N THR A 132 22.93 -12.38 -5.83
CA THR A 132 23.27 -12.37 -4.40
C THR A 132 24.11 -13.59 -4.05
N GLU A 133 25.41 -13.40 -3.82
CA GLU A 133 26.23 -14.41 -3.15
C GLU A 133 25.75 -14.60 -1.71
N THR A 134 25.75 -15.85 -1.23
CA THR A 134 25.37 -16.20 0.15
C THR A 134 26.42 -17.13 0.78
N TYR A 135 26.66 -16.95 2.08
CA TYR A 135 27.75 -17.62 2.80
C TYR A 135 27.24 -18.24 4.10
N ARG A 136 27.36 -19.56 4.28
CA ARG A 136 26.93 -20.25 5.50
C ARG A 136 27.96 -20.07 6.62
N ILE A 137 27.49 -19.79 7.84
CA ILE A 137 28.30 -19.87 9.06
C ILE A 137 27.84 -21.11 9.85
N GLU A 138 28.74 -22.09 10.03
CA GLU A 138 28.47 -23.29 10.81
C GLU A 138 29.21 -23.25 12.15
N PHE A 139 28.49 -23.41 13.27
CA PHE A 139 29.09 -23.43 14.60
C PHE A 139 29.31 -24.88 15.07
N LYS A 140 30.56 -25.31 15.18
CA LYS A 140 30.97 -26.67 15.60
C LYS A 140 31.04 -26.84 17.13
N GLY A 141 30.32 -26.01 17.90
CA GLY A 141 30.37 -26.00 19.37
C GLY A 141 31.62 -25.33 19.99
N HIS A 142 32.71 -25.20 19.23
CA HIS A 142 33.99 -24.63 19.69
C HIS A 142 34.65 -23.66 18.68
N CYS A 143 34.16 -23.60 17.44
CA CYS A 143 34.57 -22.65 16.41
C CYS A 143 33.41 -22.38 15.45
N TYR A 144 33.48 -21.25 14.76
CA TYR A 144 32.62 -20.86 13.65
C TYR A 144 33.36 -21.13 12.33
N VAL A 145 32.69 -21.70 11.34
CA VAL A 145 33.29 -22.05 10.05
C VAL A 145 32.57 -21.34 8.92
N VAL A 146 33.35 -20.66 8.08
CA VAL A 146 32.89 -19.94 6.88
C VAL A 146 33.84 -20.28 5.74
N ASN A 147 33.32 -20.74 4.60
CA ASN A 147 34.13 -21.11 3.43
C ASN A 147 35.30 -22.09 3.72
N ASN A 148 35.12 -23.00 4.69
CA ASN A 148 36.12 -23.92 5.24
C ASN A 148 37.25 -23.30 6.08
N GLU A 149 37.21 -22.00 6.37
CA GLU A 149 38.09 -21.35 7.36
C GLU A 149 37.46 -21.39 8.76
N GLU A 150 38.27 -21.63 9.79
CA GLU A 150 37.79 -21.77 11.18
C GLU A 150 38.16 -20.58 12.07
N TYR A 151 37.17 -20.10 12.82
CA TYR A 151 37.24 -18.90 13.65
C TYR A 151 36.81 -19.21 15.08
N TYR A 152 37.72 -19.07 16.04
CA TYR A 152 37.47 -19.44 17.44
C TYR A 152 36.60 -18.44 18.25
N SER A 153 36.21 -17.31 17.65
CA SER A 153 35.21 -16.38 18.21
C SER A 153 34.57 -15.54 17.11
N ILE A 154 33.41 -14.92 17.40
CA ILE A 154 32.73 -14.03 16.44
C ILE A 154 33.54 -12.75 16.23
N GLU A 155 34.18 -12.22 17.27
CA GLU A 155 35.05 -11.03 17.17
C GLU A 155 36.23 -11.27 16.22
N ARG A 156 36.81 -12.48 16.24
CA ARG A 156 37.87 -12.88 15.30
C ARG A 156 37.34 -13.06 13.88
N LEU A 157 36.14 -13.64 13.73
CA LEU A 157 35.46 -13.78 12.44
C LEU A 157 35.16 -12.42 11.81
N VAL A 158 34.60 -11.48 12.57
CA VAL A 158 34.33 -10.10 12.13
C VAL A 158 35.64 -9.37 11.81
N GLY A 159 36.63 -9.43 12.70
CA GLY A 159 37.92 -8.74 12.50
C GLY A 159 38.70 -9.19 11.27
N CYS A 160 38.58 -10.47 10.86
CA CYS A 160 39.17 -10.96 9.61
C CYS A 160 38.45 -10.47 8.34
N HIS A 161 37.17 -10.12 8.44
CA HIS A 161 36.34 -9.64 7.31
C HIS A 161 35.97 -8.15 7.44
N GLN A 162 36.77 -7.35 8.16
CA GLN A 162 36.55 -5.91 8.32
C GLN A 162 37.11 -5.03 7.17
N ASN A 163 37.60 -5.62 6.08
CA ASN A 163 38.05 -4.88 4.90
C ASN A 163 36.84 -4.46 4.02
N PRO A 164 36.57 -3.17 3.78
CA PRO A 164 35.49 -2.72 2.89
C PRO A 164 35.66 -3.13 1.42
N GLU A 165 36.89 -3.46 1.00
CA GLU A 165 37.21 -3.99 -0.34
C GLU A 165 37.28 -5.53 -0.35
N GLY A 166 36.98 -6.18 0.78
CA GLY A 166 36.92 -7.64 0.91
C GLY A 166 35.66 -8.25 0.29
N ARG A 167 35.75 -9.50 -0.18
CA ARG A 167 34.62 -10.23 -0.77
C ARG A 167 33.47 -10.46 0.22
N ILE A 168 33.78 -10.52 1.51
CA ILE A 168 32.83 -10.46 2.62
C ILE A 168 33.25 -9.25 3.46
N PHE A 169 32.31 -8.35 3.74
CA PHE A 169 32.53 -7.21 4.64
C PHE A 169 31.59 -7.33 5.85
N LEU A 170 32.16 -7.50 7.03
CA LEU A 170 31.44 -7.62 8.30
C LEU A 170 31.68 -6.35 9.13
N ASN A 171 30.76 -5.40 9.01
CA ASN A 171 30.81 -4.13 9.72
C ASN A 171 30.46 -4.26 11.21
N GLU A 172 29.46 -5.08 11.54
CA GLU A 172 28.76 -5.06 12.82
C GLU A 172 28.26 -6.46 13.21
N CYS A 173 28.36 -6.81 14.49
CA CYS A 173 27.81 -8.03 15.07
C CYS A 173 26.55 -7.71 15.88
N ILE A 174 25.39 -7.75 15.25
CA ILE A 174 24.09 -7.59 15.91
C ILE A 174 23.87 -8.80 16.85
N PRO A 175 23.53 -8.62 18.14
CA PRO A 175 23.19 -9.74 19.02
C PRO A 175 21.93 -10.45 18.51
N PRO A 176 21.86 -11.80 18.57
CA PRO A 176 20.64 -12.53 18.17
C PRO A 176 19.42 -12.06 18.96
N SER A 177 18.26 -11.91 18.32
CA SER A 177 17.01 -11.76 19.06
C SER A 177 16.64 -13.07 19.77
N GLU A 178 15.89 -12.99 20.87
CA GLU A 178 15.25 -14.17 21.50
C GLU A 178 14.25 -14.88 20.57
N TYR A 179 13.88 -14.25 19.44
CA TYR A 179 13.05 -14.81 18.39
C TYR A 179 13.82 -15.29 17.13
N ASP A 180 15.13 -15.04 17.03
CA ASP A 180 15.93 -15.37 15.82
C ASP A 180 16.34 -16.86 15.81
N LYS A 181 15.44 -17.75 15.37
CA LYS A 181 15.77 -19.16 15.07
C LYS A 181 16.50 -19.25 13.72
N SER A 182 17.82 -19.45 13.72
CA SER A 182 18.62 -19.53 12.48
C SER A 182 19.75 -20.55 12.52
N GLN A 183 19.96 -21.26 11.40
CA GLN A 183 21.25 -21.88 11.07
C GLN A 183 21.92 -20.95 10.04
N LEU A 184 22.89 -20.15 10.50
CA LEU A 184 23.21 -18.86 9.89
C LEU A 184 23.70 -18.92 8.44
N LEU A 185 23.11 -18.04 7.63
CA LEU A 185 23.57 -17.63 6.31
C LEU A 185 23.74 -16.11 6.31
N LEU A 186 24.92 -15.64 5.88
CA LEU A 186 25.16 -14.26 5.50
C LEU A 186 24.60 -14.03 4.10
N CYS A 187 23.78 -12.99 3.97
CA CYS A 187 23.37 -12.40 2.69
C CYS A 187 23.85 -10.95 2.69
N GLY A 188 24.63 -10.55 1.69
CA GLY A 188 25.11 -9.18 1.52
C GLY A 188 24.19 -8.38 0.60
N GLU A 189 23.87 -7.14 0.97
CA GLU A 189 23.05 -6.23 0.18
C GLU A 189 23.79 -4.89 -0.02
N PRO A 190 23.85 -4.33 -1.25
CA PRO A 190 24.68 -3.16 -1.53
C PRO A 190 24.07 -1.88 -0.97
N VAL A 191 24.56 -1.42 0.18
CA VAL A 191 24.08 -0.21 0.85
C VAL A 191 24.23 1.02 -0.06
N LYS A 192 23.11 1.57 -0.51
CA LYS A 192 23.01 2.94 -1.03
C LYS A 192 21.96 3.69 -0.21
N ARG A 193 22.38 4.77 0.44
CA ARG A 193 21.47 5.65 1.19
C ARG A 193 20.48 6.29 0.22
N GLY A 194 19.21 6.37 0.62
CA GLY A 194 18.15 6.79 -0.27
C GLY A 194 18.30 8.23 -0.76
N VAL A 195 18.01 8.46 -2.03
CA VAL A 195 18.05 9.77 -2.69
C VAL A 195 16.65 10.09 -3.20
N ARG A 196 16.17 11.31 -2.92
CA ARG A 196 14.99 11.85 -3.59
C ARG A 196 15.38 12.19 -5.02
N ILE A 197 14.84 11.45 -5.98
CA ILE A 197 14.98 11.71 -7.41
C ILE A 197 14.41 13.10 -7.72
N ASP A 198 15.11 13.91 -8.50
CA ASP A 198 14.58 15.19 -9.00
C ASP A 198 13.69 15.00 -10.26
N GLN A 199 13.06 16.07 -10.76
CA GLN A 199 12.13 15.97 -11.88
C GLN A 199 12.81 15.70 -13.25
N ALA A 200 14.15 15.68 -13.33
CA ALA A 200 14.93 15.37 -14.51
C ALA A 200 15.45 13.92 -14.49
N GLU A 201 16.07 13.47 -13.38
CA GLU A 201 16.41 12.05 -13.18
C GLU A 201 15.14 11.18 -13.22
N LEU A 202 14.00 11.71 -12.76
CA LEU A 202 12.69 11.07 -12.91
C LEU A 202 12.25 10.92 -14.37
N GLN A 203 12.58 11.86 -15.25
CA GLN A 203 12.27 11.70 -16.68
C GLN A 203 13.10 10.58 -17.30
N ASP A 204 14.36 10.42 -16.90
CA ASP A 204 15.22 9.32 -17.36
C ASP A 204 14.72 7.96 -16.85
N ILE A 205 14.34 7.85 -15.58
CA ILE A 205 13.75 6.63 -14.99
C ILE A 205 12.39 6.28 -15.63
N LEU A 206 11.67 7.27 -16.18
CA LEU A 206 10.37 7.08 -16.82
C LEU A 206 10.44 7.07 -18.36
N LYS A 207 11.62 7.17 -19.02
CA LYS A 207 11.74 7.23 -20.50
C LYS A 207 11.11 6.03 -21.21
N ASP A 208 11.16 4.85 -20.60
CA ASP A 208 10.57 3.62 -21.16
C ASP A 208 9.07 3.46 -20.88
N ASN A 209 8.46 4.30 -20.02
CA ASN A 209 7.06 4.15 -19.62
C ASN A 209 6.09 4.75 -20.64
N LYS A 210 5.91 4.03 -21.75
CA LYS A 210 4.89 4.32 -22.77
C LYS A 210 3.45 4.02 -22.32
N SER A 211 3.27 3.32 -21.19
CA SER A 211 1.98 2.98 -20.59
C SER A 211 2.06 3.06 -19.05
N PRO A 212 0.96 3.36 -18.33
CA PRO A 212 0.92 3.28 -16.87
C PRO A 212 1.04 1.83 -16.38
N ARG A 213 1.62 1.66 -15.18
CA ARG A 213 1.82 0.35 -14.57
C ARG A 213 0.69 -0.03 -13.60
N CYS A 214 0.38 -1.31 -13.45
CA CYS A 214 -0.29 -1.79 -12.24
C CYS A 214 0.72 -1.73 -11.08
N LEU A 215 0.49 -0.85 -10.12
CA LEU A 215 1.39 -0.59 -9.00
C LEU A 215 0.94 -1.36 -7.76
N PRO A 216 1.83 -2.11 -7.09
CA PRO A 216 1.48 -2.77 -5.83
C PRO A 216 1.27 -1.75 -4.70
N ASN A 217 0.18 -1.89 -3.94
CA ASN A 217 -0.13 -0.97 -2.82
C ASN A 217 1.00 -0.89 -1.78
N LYS A 218 1.79 -1.95 -1.62
CA LYS A 218 2.98 -2.00 -0.75
C LYS A 218 4.02 -0.93 -1.03
N ASP A 219 4.10 -0.48 -2.28
CA ASP A 219 5.08 0.45 -2.76
C ASP A 219 4.56 1.90 -2.66
N ILE A 220 3.28 2.10 -2.30
CA ILE A 220 2.68 3.41 -2.05
C ILE A 220 2.50 3.65 -0.55
N LEU A 221 3.08 4.74 -0.04
CA LEU A 221 2.97 5.16 1.35
C LEU A 221 2.18 6.48 1.42
N LEU A 222 0.98 6.45 2.02
CA LEU A 222 0.16 7.66 2.17
C LEU A 222 0.74 8.60 3.24
N TYR A 223 0.75 9.91 2.97
CA TYR A 223 1.07 10.90 4.01
C TYR A 223 -0.13 11.01 4.95
N THR A 224 0.05 10.55 6.19
CA THR A 224 -0.92 10.69 7.27
C THR A 224 -1.20 12.16 7.54
N GLY A 225 -2.48 12.53 7.64
CA GLY A 225 -2.90 13.93 7.77
C GLY A 225 -2.75 14.78 6.51
N SER A 226 -2.51 14.19 5.33
CA SER A 226 -2.70 14.95 4.08
C SER A 226 -4.16 15.34 3.93
N GLU A 227 -4.41 16.65 3.76
CA GLU A 227 -5.76 17.16 3.48
C GLU A 227 -6.35 16.49 2.24
N LYS A 228 -7.68 16.36 2.19
CA LYS A 228 -8.39 15.75 1.06
C LYS A 228 -8.32 16.71 -0.14
N ILE A 229 -7.29 16.58 -0.98
CA ILE A 229 -6.95 17.51 -2.08
C ILE A 229 -8.01 17.40 -3.19
N GLY A 230 -9.12 18.11 -2.98
CA GLY A 230 -10.36 17.91 -3.72
C GLY A 230 -11.19 16.75 -3.16
N SER A 231 -12.36 17.08 -2.62
CA SER A 231 -13.41 16.11 -2.28
C SER A 231 -14.46 16.05 -3.39
N GLU A 232 -14.21 15.25 -4.43
CA GLU A 232 -15.29 14.79 -5.31
C GLU A 232 -16.15 13.76 -4.53
N ASN A 233 -17.47 13.74 -4.72
CA ASN A 233 -18.37 12.84 -3.94
C ASN A 233 -18.11 11.33 -4.13
N ILE A 234 -17.24 10.96 -5.08
CA ILE A 234 -16.94 9.57 -5.47
C ILE A 234 -15.47 9.20 -5.19
N THR A 235 -14.55 10.17 -5.13
CA THR A 235 -13.10 9.93 -5.04
C THR A 235 -12.41 10.79 -3.98
N ALA A 236 -11.19 10.46 -3.58
CA ALA A 236 -10.41 11.25 -2.63
C ALA A 236 -8.94 11.31 -3.05
N THR A 237 -8.36 12.51 -3.16
CA THR A 237 -6.93 12.66 -3.48
C THR A 237 -6.12 12.88 -2.21
N TYR A 238 -5.06 12.09 -2.04
CA TYR A 238 -4.10 12.19 -0.94
C TYR A 238 -2.71 12.52 -1.50
N LYS A 239 -1.85 13.12 -0.66
CA LYS A 239 -0.40 13.15 -0.90
C LYS A 239 0.14 11.75 -0.54
N ALA A 240 0.95 11.14 -1.41
CA ALA A 240 1.58 9.85 -1.16
C ALA A 240 3.04 9.83 -1.63
N LEU A 241 3.78 8.80 -1.23
CA LEU A 241 5.17 8.56 -1.55
C LEU A 241 5.28 7.17 -2.19
N TRP A 242 5.58 7.12 -3.49
CA TRP A 242 5.84 5.88 -4.22
C TRP A 242 7.32 5.49 -4.07
N ARG A 243 7.55 4.27 -3.59
CA ARG A 243 8.84 3.60 -3.59
C ARG A 243 9.08 2.96 -4.97
N LEU A 244 10.10 3.44 -5.68
CA LEU A 244 10.54 2.86 -6.95
C LEU A 244 11.51 1.70 -6.68
N ASP A 245 12.40 1.88 -5.71
CA ASP A 245 13.24 0.85 -5.10
C ASP A 245 13.57 1.25 -3.64
N GLU A 246 14.36 0.45 -2.93
CA GLU A 246 14.82 0.71 -1.55
C GLU A 246 15.44 2.12 -1.36
N THR A 247 16.10 2.62 -2.40
CA THR A 247 16.87 3.87 -2.41
C THR A 247 16.08 5.04 -2.99
N LYS A 248 15.14 4.77 -3.91
CA LYS A 248 14.45 5.78 -4.71
C LYS A 248 12.98 5.95 -4.33
N LYS A 249 12.64 7.16 -3.88
CA LYS A 249 11.29 7.55 -3.42
C LYS A 249 10.79 8.77 -4.23
N LEU A 250 9.54 8.74 -4.68
CA LEU A 250 8.88 9.82 -5.45
C LEU A 250 7.59 10.29 -4.76
N VAL A 251 7.35 11.59 -4.67
CA VAL A 251 6.07 12.13 -4.17
C VAL A 251 5.03 12.10 -5.29
N VAL A 252 3.86 11.51 -5.03
CA VAL A 252 2.77 11.26 -5.98
C VAL A 252 1.42 11.70 -5.39
N ALA A 253 0.47 12.08 -6.24
CA ALA A 253 -0.90 12.31 -5.83
C ALA A 253 -1.70 11.00 -6.00
N PHE A 254 -2.28 10.50 -4.92
CA PHE A 254 -2.97 9.22 -4.87
C PHE A 254 -4.47 9.44 -4.82
N LYS A 255 -5.15 9.35 -5.97
CA LYS A 255 -6.60 9.58 -6.10
C LYS A 255 -7.33 8.25 -5.95
N THR A 256 -7.90 7.96 -4.78
CA THR A 256 -8.64 6.72 -4.51
C THR A 256 -10.10 6.82 -4.94
N LEU A 257 -10.70 5.67 -5.26
CA LEU A 257 -12.14 5.48 -5.28
C LEU A 257 -12.65 5.27 -3.85
N GLN A 258 -13.68 6.01 -3.41
CA GLN A 258 -14.20 5.88 -2.04
C GLN A 258 -14.90 4.52 -1.87
N ARG A 259 -14.62 3.81 -0.77
CA ARG A 259 -15.03 2.40 -0.57
C ARG A 259 -16.55 2.18 -0.64
N GLU A 260 -17.33 3.13 -0.12
CA GLU A 260 -18.81 3.14 -0.18
C GLU A 260 -19.37 3.33 -1.59
N LYS A 261 -18.54 3.80 -2.53
CA LYS A 261 -18.88 4.09 -3.93
C LYS A 261 -18.20 3.14 -4.91
N ALA A 262 -17.43 2.16 -4.41
CA ALA A 262 -16.65 1.26 -5.24
C ALA A 262 -17.53 0.34 -6.09
N ASN A 263 -18.60 -0.22 -5.52
CA ASN A 263 -19.47 -1.16 -6.22
C ASN A 263 -20.12 -0.55 -7.49
N ASP A 264 -20.55 0.71 -7.40
CA ASP A 264 -21.30 1.38 -8.46
C ASP A 264 -20.38 2.01 -9.52
N HIS A 265 -19.17 2.44 -9.14
CA HIS A 265 -18.30 3.26 -9.98
C HIS A 265 -16.93 2.65 -10.33
N LEU A 266 -16.61 1.42 -9.90
CA LEU A 266 -15.32 0.78 -10.22
C LEU A 266 -15.08 0.67 -11.74
N LYS A 267 -16.13 0.34 -12.52
CA LYS A 267 -16.03 0.26 -13.98
C LYS A 267 -15.60 1.61 -14.57
N ASP A 268 -16.34 2.67 -14.26
CA ASP A 268 -16.07 4.03 -14.74
C ASP A 268 -14.68 4.50 -14.31
N PHE A 269 -14.26 4.18 -13.09
CA PHE A 269 -12.94 4.53 -12.54
C PHE A 269 -11.78 3.83 -13.27
N VAL A 270 -11.96 2.58 -13.69
CA VAL A 270 -10.96 1.83 -14.48
C VAL A 270 -10.98 2.29 -15.95
N GLU A 271 -12.14 2.58 -16.52
CA GLU A 271 -12.26 3.14 -17.88
C GLU A 271 -11.61 4.53 -17.97
N LEU A 272 -11.81 5.36 -16.95
CA LEU A 272 -11.16 6.66 -16.75
C LEU A 272 -9.63 6.54 -16.74
N ALA A 273 -9.10 5.56 -16.01
CA ALA A 273 -7.66 5.27 -15.98
C ALA A 273 -7.13 4.79 -17.34
N SER A 274 -7.88 3.91 -18.01
CA SER A 274 -7.55 3.38 -19.34
C SER A 274 -7.52 4.48 -20.42
N LYS A 275 -8.42 5.46 -20.35
CA LYS A 275 -8.37 6.65 -21.21
C LYS A 275 -7.14 7.50 -20.91
N TRP A 276 -6.95 7.90 -19.65
CA TRP A 276 -5.82 8.77 -19.27
C TRP A 276 -4.44 8.12 -19.43
N ALA A 277 -4.38 6.79 -19.57
CA ALA A 277 -3.17 6.05 -19.91
C ALA A 277 -2.58 6.41 -21.27
N CYS A 278 -3.42 6.80 -22.23
CA CYS A 278 -3.03 7.00 -23.62
C CYS A 278 -2.45 8.40 -23.91
N VAL A 279 -2.63 9.38 -23.00
CA VAL A 279 -2.33 10.79 -23.31
C VAL A 279 -0.94 11.20 -22.82
N GLN A 280 -0.02 11.42 -23.76
CA GLN A 280 1.37 11.81 -23.49
C GLN A 280 1.58 13.33 -23.65
N SER A 281 0.89 14.14 -22.85
CA SER A 281 1.02 15.60 -22.84
C SER A 281 2.02 16.10 -21.79
N SER A 282 2.73 17.20 -22.08
CA SER A 282 3.50 17.98 -21.10
C SER A 282 2.61 18.93 -20.27
N SER A 283 1.41 19.24 -20.75
CA SER A 283 0.44 20.17 -20.16
C SER A 283 -0.68 19.49 -19.37
N MET A 284 -0.55 18.19 -19.10
CA MET A 284 -1.47 17.43 -18.24
C MET A 284 -0.76 16.75 -17.09
N VAL A 285 -1.52 16.41 -16.04
CA VAL A 285 -1.07 15.64 -14.89
C VAL A 285 -0.79 14.20 -15.30
N ARG A 286 0.48 13.79 -15.25
CA ARG A 286 0.90 12.45 -15.66
C ARG A 286 0.33 11.38 -14.73
N LEU A 287 -0.16 10.28 -15.31
CA LEU A 287 -0.50 9.03 -14.61
C LEU A 287 0.71 8.09 -14.66
N TYR A 288 1.26 7.74 -13.50
CA TYR A 288 2.35 6.77 -13.39
C TYR A 288 1.83 5.33 -13.35
N GLY A 289 0.64 5.12 -12.78
CA GLY A 289 0.05 3.80 -12.65
C GLY A 289 -1.26 3.77 -11.87
N VAL A 290 -1.79 2.56 -11.68
CA VAL A 290 -3.04 2.30 -10.95
C VAL A 290 -2.81 1.25 -9.86
N THR A 291 -3.45 1.43 -8.70
CA THR A 291 -3.61 0.34 -7.72
C THR A 291 -4.95 -0.35 -7.95
N LEU A 292 -4.95 -1.68 -7.95
CA LEU A 292 -6.16 -2.51 -8.11
C LEU A 292 -6.58 -3.25 -6.84
N SER A 293 -5.68 -3.39 -5.86
CA SER A 293 -6.04 -3.89 -4.53
C SER A 293 -6.45 -2.74 -3.59
N SER A 294 -7.19 -3.04 -2.53
CA SER A 294 -7.84 -2.04 -1.68
C SER A 294 -6.84 -1.05 -1.04
N PRO A 295 -6.95 0.28 -1.24
CA PRO A 295 -7.93 0.98 -2.08
C PRO A 295 -7.50 1.08 -3.57
N THR A 296 -8.47 0.88 -4.47
CA THR A 296 -8.31 1.15 -5.90
C THR A 296 -8.05 2.64 -6.13
N ALA A 297 -6.99 3.00 -6.84
CA ALA A 297 -6.55 4.39 -6.98
C ALA A 297 -5.76 4.67 -8.26
N LEU A 298 -5.69 5.95 -8.62
CA LEU A 298 -4.77 6.49 -9.63
C LEU A 298 -3.53 7.06 -8.94
N VAL A 299 -2.35 6.71 -9.43
CA VAL A 299 -1.05 7.22 -8.96
C VAL A 299 -0.56 8.28 -9.95
N LEU A 300 -0.77 9.54 -9.58
CA LEU A 300 -0.60 10.72 -10.42
C LEU A 300 0.64 11.54 -10.02
N GLU A 301 1.09 12.42 -10.90
CA GLU A 301 2.06 13.48 -10.60
C GLU A 301 1.56 14.39 -9.46
N TYR A 302 2.38 14.59 -8.43
CA TYR A 302 2.07 15.51 -7.33
C TYR A 302 2.47 16.94 -7.70
N LEU A 303 1.54 17.88 -7.53
CA LEU A 303 1.72 19.29 -7.86
C LEU A 303 1.50 20.14 -6.60
N PRO A 304 2.57 20.72 -6.03
CA PRO A 304 2.57 21.16 -4.63
C PRO A 304 1.79 22.44 -4.36
N TYR A 305 1.46 23.22 -5.41
CA TYR A 305 0.73 24.49 -5.28
C TYR A 305 -0.79 24.35 -5.43
N GLY A 306 -1.32 23.14 -5.66
CA GLY A 306 -2.76 22.90 -5.69
C GLY A 306 -3.50 23.53 -6.90
N PRO A 307 -4.82 23.77 -6.76
CA PRO A 307 -5.66 24.36 -7.80
C PRO A 307 -5.26 25.78 -8.20
N PHE A 308 -5.32 26.06 -9.50
CA PHE A 308 -4.90 27.37 -10.01
C PHE A 308 -5.90 28.48 -9.74
N ASP A 309 -7.20 28.17 -9.56
CA ASP A 309 -8.21 29.17 -9.15
C ASP A 309 -7.97 29.66 -7.72
N ASP A 310 -7.65 28.74 -6.79
CA ASP A 310 -7.21 29.10 -5.43
C ASP A 310 -5.94 29.96 -5.48
N TYR A 311 -4.92 29.51 -6.23
CA TYR A 311 -3.64 30.24 -6.33
C TYR A 311 -3.78 31.65 -6.94
N LEU A 312 -4.61 31.84 -7.96
CA LEU A 312 -4.86 33.14 -8.59
C LEU A 312 -5.46 34.15 -7.60
N ARG A 313 -6.42 33.71 -6.79
CA ARG A 313 -7.08 34.54 -5.76
C ARG A 313 -6.12 34.95 -4.65
N GLU A 314 -5.15 34.10 -4.31
CA GLU A 314 -4.15 34.37 -3.26
C GLU A 314 -2.92 35.16 -3.73
N ASN A 315 -2.56 35.10 -5.01
CA ASN A 315 -1.28 35.62 -5.53
C ASN A 315 -1.44 36.66 -6.66
N GLU A 316 -2.59 37.35 -6.73
CA GLU A 316 -2.94 38.33 -7.78
C GLU A 316 -1.79 39.28 -8.16
N GLU A 317 -1.15 39.92 -7.17
CA GLU A 317 -0.06 40.89 -7.38
C GLU A 317 1.19 40.30 -8.07
N ARG A 318 1.36 38.97 -8.03
CA ARG A 318 2.51 38.25 -8.58
C ARG A 318 2.25 37.72 -10.00
N ILE A 319 1.04 37.86 -10.51
CA ILE A 319 0.61 37.27 -11.80
C ILE A 319 0.66 38.33 -12.90
N LYS A 320 1.70 38.25 -13.73
CA LYS A 320 1.84 39.09 -14.93
C LYS A 320 0.84 38.65 -16.02
N PRO A 321 0.37 39.54 -16.92
CA PRO A 321 -0.48 39.15 -18.06
C PRO A 321 0.12 38.03 -18.93
N LEU A 322 1.44 38.04 -19.12
CA LEU A 322 2.20 36.97 -19.80
C LEU A 322 2.07 35.61 -19.11
N HIS A 323 1.87 35.56 -17.78
CA HIS A 323 1.64 34.31 -17.05
C HIS A 323 0.26 33.73 -17.39
N LEU A 324 -0.78 34.56 -17.48
CA LEU A 324 -2.11 34.14 -17.90
C LEU A 324 -2.13 33.66 -19.35
N LYS A 325 -1.42 34.33 -20.27
CA LYS A 325 -1.23 33.86 -21.65
C LYS A 325 -0.52 32.50 -21.73
N LYS A 326 0.55 32.30 -20.94
CA LYS A 326 1.26 31.00 -20.84
C LYS A 326 0.35 29.89 -20.30
N VAL A 327 -0.50 30.19 -19.32
CA VAL A 327 -1.53 29.26 -18.81
C VAL A 327 -2.55 28.92 -19.90
N ALA A 328 -3.05 29.91 -20.64
CA ALA A 328 -4.01 29.71 -21.72
C ALA A 328 -3.43 28.82 -22.85
N ALA A 329 -2.16 29.00 -23.21
CA ALA A 329 -1.45 28.13 -24.14
C ALA A 329 -1.23 26.70 -23.61
N GLY A 330 -0.91 26.55 -22.33
CA GLY A 330 -0.82 25.22 -21.70
C GLY A 330 -2.15 24.47 -21.72
N LEU A 331 -3.25 25.17 -21.42
CA LEU A 331 -4.60 24.59 -21.50
C LEU A 331 -5.01 24.26 -22.95
N ALA A 332 -4.70 25.13 -23.91
CA ALA A 332 -4.94 24.87 -25.33
C ALA A 332 -4.14 23.66 -25.84
N ARG A 333 -2.89 23.48 -25.36
CA ARG A 333 -2.07 22.30 -25.64
C ARG A 333 -2.72 21.03 -25.11
N ALA A 334 -3.19 21.05 -23.86
CA ALA A 334 -3.89 19.92 -23.27
C ALA A 334 -5.16 19.55 -24.05
N LEU A 335 -5.96 20.53 -24.48
CA LEU A 335 -7.16 20.31 -25.30
C LEU A 335 -6.82 19.67 -26.66
N TRP A 336 -5.73 20.09 -27.31
CA TRP A 336 -5.25 19.47 -28.55
C TRP A 336 -4.74 18.03 -28.32
N ASP A 337 -3.88 17.81 -27.32
CA ASP A 337 -3.33 16.48 -27.02
C ASP A 337 -4.43 15.46 -26.66
N LEU A 338 -5.51 15.90 -26.01
CA LEU A 338 -6.71 15.10 -25.77
C LEU A 338 -7.46 14.75 -27.05
N SER A 339 -7.61 15.72 -27.96
CA SER A 339 -8.29 15.53 -29.25
C SER A 339 -7.55 14.57 -30.17
N GLU A 340 -6.22 14.63 -30.25
CA GLU A 340 -5.40 13.68 -31.02
C GLU A 340 -5.51 12.26 -30.44
N ALA A 341 -5.64 12.13 -29.12
CA ALA A 341 -5.83 10.86 -28.44
C ALA A 341 -7.29 10.34 -28.49
N GLY A 342 -8.22 11.07 -29.12
CA GLY A 342 -9.63 10.70 -29.22
C GLY A 342 -10.39 10.71 -27.89
N ILE A 343 -9.93 11.50 -26.91
CA ILE A 343 -10.45 11.49 -25.53
C ILE A 343 -11.14 12.81 -25.19
N VAL A 344 -12.40 12.70 -24.78
CA VAL A 344 -13.14 13.78 -24.12
C VAL A 344 -12.83 13.74 -22.61
N HIS A 345 -12.42 14.87 -22.05
CA HIS A 345 -12.24 15.09 -20.62
C HIS A 345 -13.60 15.36 -19.94
N GLY A 346 -14.50 16.09 -20.59
CA GLY A 346 -15.89 16.28 -20.16
C GLY A 346 -16.05 16.98 -18.80
N HIS A 347 -15.05 17.73 -18.33
CA HIS A 347 -15.13 18.51 -17.07
C HIS A 347 -13.99 19.53 -16.91
N ILE A 348 -13.63 20.27 -17.97
CA ILE A 348 -12.59 21.31 -17.88
C ILE A 348 -13.11 22.49 -17.05
N ARG A 349 -12.33 22.93 -16.04
CA ARG A 349 -12.59 24.08 -15.13
C ARG A 349 -11.26 24.66 -14.68
N CYS A 350 -11.21 25.91 -14.22
CA CYS A 350 -9.97 26.48 -13.65
C CYS A 350 -9.50 25.72 -12.40
N ARG A 351 -10.43 25.19 -11.59
CA ARG A 351 -10.16 24.30 -10.45
C ARG A 351 -9.58 22.92 -10.83
N ARG A 352 -9.57 22.56 -12.13
CA ARG A 352 -8.90 21.36 -12.66
C ARG A 352 -7.49 21.65 -13.19
N LEU A 353 -7.09 22.91 -13.34
CA LEU A 353 -5.70 23.28 -13.56
C LEU A 353 -4.95 23.22 -12.22
N LEU A 354 -3.84 22.49 -12.18
CA LEU A 354 -2.98 22.39 -11.00
C LEU A 354 -1.62 23.05 -11.28
N LEU A 355 -1.14 23.89 -10.37
CA LEU A 355 0.10 24.64 -10.55
C LEU A 355 1.34 23.79 -10.20
N ALA A 356 2.25 23.65 -11.16
CA ALA A 356 3.49 22.89 -11.03
C ALA A 356 4.66 23.75 -10.53
N ALA A 357 4.81 24.96 -11.10
CA ALA A 357 5.89 25.87 -10.73
C ALA A 357 5.54 27.34 -11.08
N HIS A 358 6.03 28.26 -10.26
CA HIS A 358 6.03 29.71 -10.53
C HIS A 358 7.38 30.28 -10.07
N THR A 359 8.22 30.71 -11.03
CA THR A 359 9.58 31.23 -10.78
C THR A 359 9.95 32.33 -11.78
N GLY A 360 10.05 33.58 -11.33
CA GLY A 360 10.31 34.72 -12.22
C GLY A 360 9.24 34.84 -13.30
N ASP A 361 9.63 34.79 -14.57
CA ASP A 361 8.72 34.81 -15.73
C ASP A 361 8.23 33.41 -16.19
N ARG A 362 8.53 32.35 -15.43
CA ARG A 362 8.05 30.99 -15.68
C ARG A 362 6.87 30.67 -14.79
N ILE A 363 5.73 30.37 -15.41
CA ILE A 363 4.59 29.70 -14.78
C ILE A 363 4.31 28.40 -15.56
N ASN A 364 3.94 27.34 -14.87
CA ASN A 364 3.61 26.05 -15.48
C ASN A 364 2.43 25.41 -14.74
N VAL A 365 1.30 25.25 -15.44
CA VAL A 365 0.10 24.56 -14.93
C VAL A 365 -0.20 23.32 -15.76
N LYS A 366 -0.86 22.34 -15.15
CA LYS A 366 -1.24 21.08 -15.79
C LYS A 366 -2.72 20.78 -15.58
N LEU A 367 -3.41 20.37 -16.64
CA LEU A 367 -4.78 19.90 -16.56
C LEU A 367 -4.82 18.53 -15.86
N SER A 368 -5.55 18.45 -14.75
CA SER A 368 -5.75 17.21 -13.99
C SER A 368 -6.69 16.23 -14.70
N GLY A 369 -6.70 14.97 -14.25
CA GLY A 369 -7.50 13.93 -14.87
C GLY A 369 -9.00 14.22 -14.92
N PRO A 370 -9.76 13.49 -15.76
CA PRO A 370 -11.20 13.67 -15.86
C PRO A 370 -11.90 13.21 -14.58
N THR A 371 -13.17 13.53 -14.42
CA THR A 371 -13.91 13.29 -13.16
C THR A 371 -15.06 12.33 -13.34
N LEU A 372 -15.39 11.62 -12.25
CA LEU A 372 -16.62 10.83 -12.20
C LEU A 372 -17.87 11.69 -11.97
N SER A 373 -17.71 12.96 -11.57
CA SER A 373 -18.76 13.98 -11.52
C SER A 373 -19.57 14.05 -12.82
N ASN A 374 -20.86 14.32 -12.71
CA ASN A 374 -21.75 14.62 -13.85
C ASN A 374 -22.05 16.12 -13.88
N TYR A 375 -22.35 16.65 -15.06
CA TYR A 375 -22.87 18.02 -15.18
C TYR A 375 -24.23 18.14 -14.48
N THR A 376 -24.48 19.32 -13.93
CA THR A 376 -25.73 19.69 -13.25
C THR A 376 -26.29 20.99 -13.83
N GLN A 377 -27.49 21.37 -13.40
CA GLN A 377 -28.05 22.70 -13.72
C GLN A 377 -27.14 23.87 -13.31
N HIS A 378 -26.25 23.70 -12.33
CA HIS A 378 -25.31 24.76 -11.90
C HIS A 378 -24.07 24.86 -12.80
N ASP A 379 -23.90 23.94 -13.75
CA ASP A 379 -22.78 23.94 -14.70
C ASP A 379 -23.13 24.61 -16.05
N VAL A 380 -24.28 25.30 -16.16
CA VAL A 380 -24.77 25.92 -17.42
C VAL A 380 -23.76 26.84 -18.12
N HIS A 381 -22.85 27.47 -17.37
CA HIS A 381 -21.80 28.31 -17.96
C HIS A 381 -20.74 27.51 -18.75
N TRP A 382 -20.56 26.20 -18.49
CA TRP A 382 -19.54 25.34 -19.10
C TRP A 382 -20.11 24.31 -20.10
N MET A 383 -21.37 24.44 -20.53
CA MET A 383 -21.95 23.59 -21.59
C MET A 383 -22.64 24.42 -22.68
N PRO A 384 -22.64 23.95 -23.95
CA PRO A 384 -23.50 24.48 -25.01
C PRO A 384 -24.99 24.42 -24.66
N VAL A 385 -25.78 25.34 -25.20
CA VAL A 385 -27.22 25.48 -24.90
C VAL A 385 -28.04 24.28 -25.38
N GLU A 386 -27.63 23.68 -26.49
CA GLU A 386 -28.19 22.46 -27.06
C GLU A 386 -28.01 21.23 -26.15
N PHE A 387 -27.12 21.28 -25.15
CA PHE A 387 -26.94 20.22 -24.16
C PHE A 387 -27.74 20.47 -22.86
N PHE A 388 -28.54 21.53 -22.75
CA PHE A 388 -29.41 21.74 -21.58
C PHE A 388 -30.49 20.66 -21.44
N SER A 389 -30.90 20.02 -22.55
CA SER A 389 -31.88 18.92 -22.58
C SER A 389 -31.29 17.55 -22.21
N ASP A 390 -30.02 17.30 -22.53
CA ASP A 390 -29.23 16.17 -22.05
C ASP A 390 -27.81 16.62 -21.68
N MET A 391 -27.64 17.02 -20.42
CA MET A 391 -26.36 17.48 -19.85
C MET A 391 -25.27 16.39 -19.87
N SER A 392 -25.62 15.12 -20.15
CA SER A 392 -24.65 14.04 -20.31
C SER A 392 -23.88 14.09 -21.64
N LEU A 393 -24.37 14.87 -22.62
CA LEU A 393 -23.65 15.19 -23.86
C LEU A 393 -22.42 16.07 -23.57
N ALA A 394 -22.52 17.02 -22.64
CA ALA A 394 -21.40 17.89 -22.23
C ALA A 394 -20.23 17.10 -21.62
N LYS A 395 -20.48 15.90 -21.07
CA LYS A 395 -19.45 14.98 -20.56
C LYS A 395 -18.85 14.07 -21.64
N ARG A 396 -19.42 14.04 -22.86
CA ARG A 396 -19.14 13.04 -23.90
C ARG A 396 -18.85 13.60 -25.29
N SER A 397 -18.96 14.92 -25.50
CA SER A 397 -18.66 15.60 -26.76
C SER A 397 -17.42 16.51 -26.65
N VAL A 398 -16.61 16.54 -27.70
CA VAL A 398 -15.47 17.48 -27.86
C VAL A 398 -15.96 18.94 -27.85
N THR A 399 -17.16 19.21 -28.39
CA THR A 399 -17.83 20.52 -28.32
C THR A 399 -18.03 20.98 -26.87
N GLY A 400 -18.33 20.04 -25.97
CA GLY A 400 -18.47 20.30 -24.54
C GLY A 400 -17.14 20.72 -23.89
N ASP A 401 -16.03 20.10 -24.27
CA ASP A 401 -14.71 20.49 -23.79
C ASP A 401 -14.22 21.82 -24.39
N ILE A 402 -14.53 22.13 -25.65
CA ILE A 402 -14.20 23.44 -26.26
C ILE A 402 -14.99 24.57 -25.57
N TRP A 403 -16.26 24.34 -25.23
CA TRP A 403 -17.07 25.29 -24.48
C TRP A 403 -16.57 25.47 -23.04
N ALA A 404 -16.27 24.35 -22.36
CA ALA A 404 -15.72 24.37 -21.01
C ALA A 404 -14.31 25.00 -20.95
N PHE A 405 -13.50 24.84 -22.00
CA PHE A 405 -12.23 25.54 -22.21
C PHE A 405 -12.43 27.06 -22.27
N ALA A 406 -13.39 27.54 -23.07
CA ALA A 406 -13.67 28.96 -23.23
C ALA A 406 -14.09 29.62 -21.91
N THR A 407 -14.97 28.95 -21.15
CA THR A 407 -15.38 29.39 -19.81
C THR A 407 -14.24 29.27 -18.79
N THR A 408 -13.34 28.29 -18.93
CA THR A 408 -12.12 28.21 -18.10
C THR A 408 -11.14 29.36 -18.39
N LEU A 409 -11.01 29.82 -19.64
CA LEU A 409 -10.26 31.04 -19.94
C LEU A 409 -10.91 32.28 -19.31
N TRP A 410 -12.25 32.35 -19.25
CA TRP A 410 -12.93 33.40 -18.50
C TRP A 410 -12.52 33.38 -17.01
N GLU A 411 -12.55 32.22 -16.36
CA GLU A 411 -12.11 32.07 -14.96
C GLU A 411 -10.64 32.51 -14.74
N VAL A 412 -9.74 32.11 -15.65
CA VAL A 412 -8.31 32.45 -15.60
C VAL A 412 -8.08 33.97 -15.72
N PHE A 413 -8.72 34.65 -16.68
CA PHE A 413 -8.58 36.09 -16.86
C PHE A 413 -9.45 36.93 -15.91
N SER A 414 -10.37 36.30 -15.18
CA SER A 414 -11.06 36.82 -13.99
C SER A 414 -10.31 36.51 -12.67
N TYR A 415 -9.02 36.14 -12.74
CA TYR A 415 -8.15 35.88 -11.57
C TYR A 415 -8.75 34.84 -10.60
N GLY A 416 -9.29 33.76 -11.16
CA GLY A 416 -9.85 32.66 -10.39
C GLY A 416 -11.26 32.91 -9.85
N GLN A 417 -11.93 34.01 -10.21
CA GLN A 417 -13.38 34.09 -10.01
C GLN A 417 -14.09 33.08 -10.93
N SER A 418 -15.05 32.35 -10.37
CA SER A 418 -15.93 31.43 -11.10
C SER A 418 -17.29 32.10 -11.29
N PRO A 419 -17.98 31.96 -12.44
CA PRO A 419 -19.26 32.63 -12.67
C PRO A 419 -20.32 32.14 -11.67
N THR A 420 -20.86 33.07 -10.87
CA THR A 420 -21.71 32.77 -9.72
C THR A 420 -23.17 32.54 -10.12
N GLU A 421 -23.56 31.27 -10.24
CA GLU A 421 -24.92 30.89 -10.55
C GLU A 421 -25.86 31.00 -9.33
N THR A 422 -26.89 31.84 -9.41
CA THR A 422 -27.91 32.06 -8.36
C THR A 422 -29.31 31.59 -8.76
N ASN A 423 -29.60 31.44 -10.06
CA ASN A 423 -30.84 30.86 -10.57
C ASN A 423 -30.59 30.23 -11.97
N PRO A 424 -30.17 28.95 -12.03
CA PRO A 424 -29.73 28.33 -13.28
C PRO A 424 -30.81 28.25 -14.36
N VAL A 425 -32.09 28.26 -13.97
CA VAL A 425 -33.22 28.26 -14.92
C VAL A 425 -33.37 29.61 -15.63
N LEU A 426 -33.00 30.71 -14.99
CA LEU A 426 -33.00 32.04 -15.62
C LEU A 426 -31.76 32.23 -16.51
N THR A 427 -30.59 31.80 -16.04
CA THR A 427 -29.35 31.84 -16.85
C THR A 427 -29.47 30.99 -18.10
N ALA A 428 -30.02 29.77 -18.00
CA ALA A 428 -30.28 28.91 -19.16
C ALA A 428 -31.15 29.63 -20.21
N ARG A 429 -32.26 30.26 -19.78
CA ARG A 429 -33.14 31.04 -20.69
C ARG A 429 -32.48 32.28 -21.29
N SER A 430 -31.68 32.99 -20.51
CA SER A 430 -30.88 34.13 -21.01
C SER A 430 -29.86 33.65 -22.07
N TYR A 431 -29.26 32.48 -21.86
CA TYR A 431 -28.37 31.85 -22.85
C TYR A 431 -29.11 31.33 -24.09
N GLU A 432 -30.33 30.80 -23.96
CA GLU A 432 -31.23 30.47 -25.08
C GLU A 432 -31.60 31.72 -25.91
N MET A 433 -31.71 32.89 -25.26
CA MET A 433 -31.93 34.19 -25.92
C MET A 433 -30.66 34.81 -26.54
N GLY A 434 -29.49 34.20 -26.32
CA GLY A 434 -28.21 34.61 -26.92
C GLY A 434 -27.25 35.37 -25.99
N ASP A 435 -27.65 35.68 -24.76
CA ASP A 435 -26.77 36.34 -23.78
C ASP A 435 -25.60 35.42 -23.38
N ARG A 436 -24.43 36.00 -23.06
CA ARG A 436 -23.23 35.27 -22.60
C ARG A 436 -22.48 36.11 -21.55
N LEU A 437 -21.49 35.50 -20.88
CA LEU A 437 -20.63 36.21 -19.92
C LEU A 437 -19.95 37.43 -20.54
N LEU A 438 -19.80 38.50 -19.75
CA LEU A 438 -19.09 39.72 -20.16
C LEU A 438 -17.56 39.52 -20.12
N ARG A 439 -16.82 40.32 -20.91
CA ARG A 439 -15.34 40.26 -20.95
C ARG A 439 -14.75 40.63 -19.57
N PRO A 440 -13.87 39.80 -18.97
CA PRO A 440 -13.13 40.18 -17.77
C PRO A 440 -12.27 41.43 -18.03
N ALA A 441 -12.21 42.36 -17.06
CA ALA A 441 -11.56 43.66 -17.25
C ALA A 441 -10.07 43.57 -17.67
N ARG A 442 -9.38 42.49 -17.28
CA ARG A 442 -7.96 42.21 -17.58
C ARG A 442 -7.75 41.20 -18.72
N CYS A 443 -8.79 40.80 -19.44
CA CYS A 443 -8.70 39.88 -20.58
C CYS A 443 -8.29 40.62 -21.87
N PRO A 444 -7.17 40.25 -22.53
CA PRO A 444 -6.76 40.83 -23.81
C PRO A 444 -7.83 40.68 -24.90
N GLY A 445 -7.95 41.67 -25.79
CA GLY A 445 -8.96 41.67 -26.86
C GLY A 445 -8.86 40.48 -27.81
N GLU A 446 -7.64 40.03 -28.11
CA GLU A 446 -7.35 38.84 -28.92
C GLU A 446 -7.80 37.53 -28.24
N VAL A 447 -7.56 37.37 -26.93
CA VAL A 447 -8.04 36.22 -26.16
C VAL A 447 -9.57 36.24 -26.05
N TRP A 448 -10.17 37.42 -25.92
CA TRP A 448 -11.63 37.56 -25.91
C TRP A 448 -12.30 37.28 -27.27
N ALA A 449 -11.59 37.46 -28.39
CA ALA A 449 -12.06 37.01 -29.69
C ALA A 449 -12.14 35.48 -29.73
N LEU A 450 -11.07 34.81 -29.30
CA LEU A 450 -10.98 33.34 -29.23
C LEU A 450 -12.07 32.72 -28.32
N VAL A 451 -12.29 33.29 -27.12
CA VAL A 451 -13.35 32.82 -26.20
C VAL A 451 -14.73 32.89 -26.85
N ARG A 452 -15.05 33.97 -27.57
CA ARG A 452 -16.33 34.10 -28.28
C ARG A 452 -16.46 33.15 -29.49
N GLN A 453 -15.35 32.81 -30.15
CA GLN A 453 -15.34 31.80 -31.23
C GLN A 453 -15.59 30.38 -30.69
N CYS A 454 -15.10 30.07 -29.49
CA CYS A 454 -15.34 28.78 -28.84
C CYS A 454 -16.76 28.62 -28.25
N TRP A 455 -17.57 29.69 -28.21
CA TRP A 455 -18.99 29.68 -27.83
C TRP A 455 -19.95 29.78 -29.04
N GLN A 456 -19.47 29.53 -30.26
CA GLN A 456 -20.32 29.39 -31.44
C GLN A 456 -20.85 27.95 -31.59
N PRO A 457 -21.98 27.73 -32.31
CA PRO A 457 -22.49 26.38 -32.60
C PRO A 457 -21.53 25.52 -33.44
N ASP A 458 -20.68 26.15 -34.25
CA ASP A 458 -19.54 25.53 -34.95
C ASP A 458 -18.24 26.15 -34.43
N PRO A 459 -17.66 25.63 -33.32
CA PRO A 459 -16.49 26.23 -32.69
C PRO A 459 -15.17 25.73 -33.30
N LEU A 460 -14.11 26.53 -33.15
CA LEU A 460 -12.76 26.20 -33.63
C LEU A 460 -12.27 24.83 -33.14
N ARG A 461 -11.55 24.10 -34.01
CA ARG A 461 -10.95 22.81 -33.62
C ARG A 461 -9.77 23.04 -32.66
N PRO A 462 -9.46 22.08 -31.77
CA PRO A 462 -8.34 22.22 -30.81
C PRO A 462 -6.98 22.58 -31.43
N GLN A 463 -6.70 22.09 -32.64
CA GLN A 463 -5.52 22.43 -33.45
C GLN A 463 -5.45 23.95 -33.76
N GLU A 464 -6.59 24.56 -34.06
CA GLU A 464 -6.71 25.97 -34.46
C GLU A 464 -6.67 26.88 -33.23
N ILE A 465 -7.33 26.47 -32.14
CA ILE A 465 -7.22 27.11 -30.82
C ILE A 465 -5.75 27.18 -30.37
N MET A 466 -4.99 26.08 -30.52
CA MET A 466 -3.56 26.07 -30.18
C MET A 466 -2.71 26.95 -31.11
N ARG A 467 -2.96 26.90 -32.43
CA ARG A 467 -2.29 27.75 -33.43
C ARG A 467 -2.41 29.23 -33.05
N ASP A 468 -3.64 29.67 -32.78
CA ASP A 468 -3.92 31.09 -32.56
C ASP A 468 -3.40 31.57 -31.20
N MET A 469 -3.49 30.74 -30.16
CA MET A 469 -2.88 31.02 -28.86
C MET A 469 -1.34 31.08 -28.92
N ASN A 470 -0.69 30.23 -29.74
CA ASN A 470 0.74 30.33 -30.01
C ASN A 470 1.10 31.64 -30.72
N HIS A 471 0.31 32.07 -31.72
CA HIS A 471 0.53 33.36 -32.39
C HIS A 471 0.42 34.55 -31.41
N MET A 472 -0.53 34.52 -30.45
CA MET A 472 -0.66 35.53 -29.39
C MET A 472 0.55 35.56 -28.43
N LEU A 473 1.19 34.42 -28.18
CA LEU A 473 2.43 34.35 -27.38
C LEU A 473 3.67 34.83 -28.17
N HIS A 474 3.84 34.38 -29.41
CA HIS A 474 5.02 34.73 -30.20
C HIS A 474 5.14 36.25 -30.46
N ARG A 475 4.00 36.95 -30.58
CA ARG A 475 3.93 38.42 -30.72
C ARG A 475 4.42 39.20 -29.48
N GLU A 476 4.51 38.57 -28.31
CA GLU A 476 5.12 39.19 -27.11
C GLU A 476 6.61 38.85 -26.95
N TYR A 477 7.10 37.80 -27.64
CA TYR A 477 8.49 37.35 -27.57
C TYR A 477 9.39 37.94 -28.67
N VAL A 478 8.80 38.35 -29.79
CA VAL A 478 9.48 39.09 -30.85
C VAL A 478 8.85 40.49 -30.91
N PRO A 479 9.52 41.53 -30.40
CA PRO A 479 9.14 42.90 -30.71
C PRO A 479 9.11 43.05 -32.23
N ILE A 480 8.03 43.63 -32.76
CA ILE A 480 7.98 43.97 -34.18
C ILE A 480 9.07 45.02 -34.40
N HIS A 481 10.15 44.63 -35.08
CA HIS A 481 10.99 45.61 -35.75
C HIS A 481 10.11 46.33 -36.76
N GLU A 482 9.93 47.63 -36.58
CA GLU A 482 9.33 48.50 -37.57
C GLU A 482 10.17 48.43 -38.84
N TYR A 483 9.71 47.63 -39.81
CA TYR A 483 10.05 47.88 -41.20
C TYR A 483 9.39 49.21 -41.54
N GLU A 484 10.20 50.23 -41.80
CA GLU A 484 9.71 51.57 -42.15
C GLU A 484 8.80 51.49 -43.39
N GLU A 485 7.49 51.65 -43.20
CA GLU A 485 6.61 51.92 -44.34
C GLU A 485 6.99 53.28 -44.95
N PRO A 486 7.10 53.37 -46.29
CA PRO A 486 7.55 54.59 -46.94
C PRO A 486 6.53 55.72 -46.71
N LYS A 487 6.98 56.80 -46.07
CA LYS A 487 6.15 57.95 -45.71
C LYS A 487 5.47 58.57 -46.94
N ILE A 488 4.17 58.33 -47.09
CA ILE A 488 3.29 59.12 -47.96
C ILE A 488 2.78 60.31 -47.14
N SER A 489 2.97 61.52 -47.68
CA SER A 489 2.60 62.76 -47.00
C SER A 489 1.09 62.97 -46.98
N LEU A 490 0.53 63.21 -45.79
CA LEU A 490 -0.83 63.72 -45.61
C LEU A 490 -0.93 65.16 -46.12
N GLU A 491 -1.91 65.44 -46.97
CA GLU A 491 -2.35 66.79 -47.28
C GLU A 491 -3.85 66.77 -47.59
N HIS A 492 -4.62 67.65 -46.93
CA HIS A 492 -6.06 67.89 -47.09
C HIS A 492 -6.99 66.68 -46.80
N MET A 493 -8.20 66.84 -46.25
CA MET A 493 -8.85 67.74 -45.28
C MET A 493 -10.28 67.19 -45.13
N GLU A 494 -11.05 67.70 -44.16
CA GLU A 494 -12.36 67.17 -43.74
C GLU A 494 -13.48 67.23 -44.79
N HIS A 495 -14.54 66.43 -44.56
CA HIS A 495 -15.97 66.50 -44.99
C HIS A 495 -16.44 65.18 -45.66
N ALA A 496 -17.71 64.76 -45.63
CA ALA A 496 -18.81 64.92 -44.68
C ALA A 496 -19.94 63.93 -45.09
N GLU A 497 -20.82 63.54 -44.15
CA GLU A 497 -22.20 63.04 -44.35
C GLU A 497 -22.55 61.80 -45.23
N THR A 498 -23.42 60.96 -44.64
CA THR A 498 -24.60 60.27 -45.24
C THR A 498 -24.53 58.97 -46.10
N VAL A 499 -25.37 58.01 -45.65
CA VAL A 499 -26.35 57.20 -46.43
C VAL A 499 -25.86 56.01 -47.29
N SER A 500 -25.93 54.83 -46.65
CA SER A 500 -26.79 53.68 -47.01
C SER A 500 -26.50 52.71 -48.17
N SER A 501 -26.73 51.43 -47.82
CA SER A 501 -27.34 50.32 -48.58
C SER A 501 -26.62 49.57 -49.71
N ASP A 502 -26.69 48.24 -49.52
CA ASP A 502 -26.81 47.14 -50.49
C ASP A 502 -25.61 46.65 -51.34
N ARG A 503 -25.27 45.38 -51.05
CA ARG A 503 -25.16 44.24 -51.99
C ARG A 503 -24.66 44.52 -53.41
N PHE A 504 -23.63 43.78 -53.83
CA PHE A 504 -23.82 42.57 -54.67
C PHE A 504 -22.56 41.69 -54.69
N ILE A 505 -22.71 40.40 -55.05
CA ILE A 505 -21.64 39.46 -55.37
C ILE A 505 -21.85 39.04 -56.84
N PRO A 506 -20.88 39.30 -57.74
CA PRO A 506 -20.13 38.23 -58.43
C PRO A 506 -18.61 38.57 -58.51
N SER A 507 -17.62 37.68 -58.38
CA SER A 507 -17.32 36.35 -58.97
C SER A 507 -16.52 36.40 -60.30
N GLU A 508 -15.68 35.37 -60.48
CA GLU A 508 -14.99 34.91 -61.71
C GLU A 508 -13.64 35.53 -62.17
N LEU A 509 -12.62 34.65 -62.14
CA LEU A 509 -11.71 34.25 -63.25
C LEU A 509 -10.98 35.31 -64.10
N SER A 510 -9.63 35.30 -64.04
CA SER A 510 -8.80 34.92 -65.21
C SER A 510 -7.28 34.79 -64.88
N ASP A 511 -6.82 33.54 -64.82
CA ASP A 511 -5.77 32.91 -65.66
C ASP A 511 -4.37 33.54 -65.95
N ALA A 512 -3.44 32.64 -66.26
CA ALA A 512 -2.17 32.78 -67.01
C ALA A 512 -1.00 33.62 -66.45
N GLY A 513 0.20 33.02 -66.40
CA GLY A 513 1.47 33.72 -66.16
C GLY A 513 2.63 32.84 -65.70
N SER A 514 3.26 32.07 -66.60
CA SER A 514 4.39 31.19 -66.26
C SER A 514 5.77 31.85 -66.45
N ASN A 515 6.81 31.37 -65.75
CA ASN A 515 8.02 30.75 -66.33
C ASN A 515 9.15 30.51 -65.28
N LYS A 516 9.69 29.27 -65.27
CA LYS A 516 11.15 28.88 -65.27
C LYS A 516 12.12 29.39 -64.18
N SER A 517 13.23 28.71 -63.86
CA SER A 517 13.70 27.29 -64.00
C SER A 517 15.13 27.16 -63.45
N LEU A 518 15.57 25.94 -63.09
CA LEU A 518 16.95 25.36 -63.07
C LEU A 518 16.99 24.29 -61.95
N ILE A 519 16.96 22.97 -62.15
CA ILE A 519 17.77 22.02 -62.97
C ILE A 519 19.07 21.57 -62.29
N SER A 520 19.13 20.28 -61.93
CA SER A 520 20.32 19.41 -62.01
C SER A 520 19.90 17.93 -61.88
N ASP A 521 20.21 17.09 -62.88
CA ASP A 521 19.66 15.73 -63.04
C ASP A 521 20.58 14.56 -62.60
N SER A 522 19.96 13.43 -62.25
CA SER A 522 20.37 12.04 -62.62
C SER A 522 19.20 11.05 -62.32
N SER A 523 18.83 9.98 -63.05
CA SER A 523 19.29 9.21 -64.24
C SER A 523 19.95 7.85 -63.93
N VAL A 524 19.46 6.65 -64.31
CA VAL A 524 18.20 6.18 -64.97
C VAL A 524 17.96 4.68 -64.58
N LEU A 525 16.77 4.11 -64.85
CA LEU A 525 16.42 2.69 -65.22
C LEU A 525 15.30 2.04 -64.35
N SER A 526 14.46 1.12 -64.85
CA SER A 526 13.48 1.09 -65.98
C SER A 526 13.03 -0.37 -66.30
N MET A 527 11.83 -0.54 -66.90
CA MET A 527 11.15 -1.78 -67.38
C MET A 527 10.38 -2.61 -66.31
N ASN A 528 9.05 -2.83 -66.39
CA ASN A 528 8.14 -3.46 -67.40
C ASN A 528 7.99 -4.99 -67.16
N GLY A 529 6.81 -5.63 -67.10
CA GLY A 529 5.39 -5.18 -67.14
C GLY A 529 4.53 -5.97 -66.11
N THR A 530 3.29 -6.45 -66.35
CA THR A 530 2.36 -6.34 -67.50
C THR A 530 0.93 -6.81 -67.13
N MET A 531 -0.10 -6.26 -67.82
CA MET A 531 -1.33 -6.88 -68.41
C MET A 531 -1.73 -8.35 -68.07
N SER A 532 -3.02 -8.75 -68.00
CA SER A 532 -4.33 -8.08 -68.28
C SER A 532 -5.55 -8.95 -67.88
N ASP A 533 -6.68 -8.33 -67.50
CA ASP A 533 -8.10 -8.65 -67.86
C ASP A 533 -8.73 -10.06 -67.63
N GLN A 534 -10.07 -10.29 -67.52
CA GLN A 534 -11.29 -9.51 -67.20
C GLN A 534 -12.49 -10.50 -66.97
N TYR A 535 -13.64 -10.01 -66.46
CA TYR A 535 -14.99 -10.64 -66.49
C TYR A 535 -15.21 -11.95 -65.67
N ASP A 536 -16.43 -12.33 -65.23
CA ASP A 536 -17.75 -11.68 -65.36
C ASP A 536 -18.68 -11.98 -64.16
N ASN A 537 -19.82 -11.27 -64.05
CA ASN A 537 -20.85 -11.47 -63.02
C ASN A 537 -22.21 -10.98 -63.56
N PRO A 538 -23.32 -11.77 -63.53
CA PRO A 538 -24.53 -11.27 -62.84
C PRO A 538 -25.59 -12.31 -62.36
N PHE A 539 -26.59 -11.80 -61.60
CA PHE A 539 -27.95 -12.36 -61.33
C PHE A 539 -28.09 -13.65 -60.47
N ALA A 540 -29.11 -13.84 -59.62
CA ALA A 540 -30.14 -12.95 -59.05
C ALA A 540 -30.85 -13.60 -57.83
N ASP A 541 -31.65 -12.81 -57.07
CA ASP A 541 -33.04 -13.07 -56.63
C ASP A 541 -33.51 -14.45 -56.02
N ASN A 542 -34.42 -14.54 -55.04
CA ASN A 542 -35.24 -13.55 -54.30
C ASN A 542 -35.93 -14.18 -53.04
N LYS A 543 -36.58 -13.34 -52.19
CA LYS A 543 -37.67 -13.64 -51.21
C LYS A 543 -37.34 -14.59 -50.01
N SER A 544 -37.65 -14.31 -48.73
CA SER A 544 -38.86 -13.79 -48.02
C SER A 544 -40.00 -14.84 -47.91
N SER A 545 -40.77 -15.01 -46.82
CA SER A 545 -40.97 -14.24 -45.57
C SER A 545 -41.76 -15.04 -44.49
N ASN A 546 -41.92 -14.48 -43.28
CA ASN A 546 -43.05 -14.70 -42.31
C ASN A 546 -43.22 -16.10 -41.63
N SER A 547 -43.99 -16.29 -40.55
CA SER A 547 -44.29 -15.47 -39.34
C SER A 547 -45.15 -16.24 -38.29
N LEU A 548 -44.88 -16.02 -36.99
CA LEU A 548 -45.82 -16.10 -35.82
C LEU A 548 -46.44 -17.45 -35.32
N GLU A 549 -46.72 -17.46 -33.99
CA GLU A 549 -47.74 -18.22 -33.22
C GLU A 549 -47.69 -19.79 -33.11
N SER A 550 -48.30 -20.46 -32.13
CA SER A 550 -48.55 -20.15 -30.68
C SER A 550 -49.05 -21.40 -29.89
N MET A 551 -48.71 -21.49 -28.59
CA MET A 551 -49.40 -22.16 -27.46
C MET A 551 -49.73 -23.69 -27.39
N ASN A 552 -49.60 -24.21 -26.15
CA ASN A 552 -50.34 -25.31 -25.48
C ASN A 552 -50.04 -26.82 -25.75
N GLY A 553 -49.93 -27.61 -24.66
CA GLY A 553 -49.95 -29.10 -24.67
C GLY A 553 -49.37 -29.82 -23.42
N LEU A 554 -50.21 -30.15 -22.43
CA LEU A 554 -49.96 -31.04 -21.25
C LEU A 554 -50.89 -32.29 -21.34
N PRO A 555 -51.01 -33.24 -20.35
CA PRO A 555 -50.31 -33.50 -19.07
C PRO A 555 -49.54 -34.85 -19.11
N TYR A 556 -49.20 -35.65 -18.08
CA TYR A 556 -49.33 -35.76 -16.58
C TYR A 556 -48.02 -36.45 -16.06
N GLY A 557 -47.69 -36.70 -14.78
CA GLY A 557 -48.31 -36.63 -13.43
C GLY A 557 -47.19 -36.88 -12.38
N LEU A 558 -47.36 -37.34 -11.13
CA LEU A 558 -48.51 -37.68 -10.29
C LEU A 558 -48.10 -37.49 -8.80
N ARG A 559 -48.81 -36.63 -8.02
CA ARG A 559 -48.81 -36.51 -6.53
C ARG A 559 -47.50 -36.07 -5.82
N HIS A 560 -47.53 -35.45 -4.62
CA HIS A 560 -48.64 -35.05 -3.74
C HIS A 560 -48.40 -33.66 -3.07
N GLU A 561 -49.48 -33.07 -2.54
CA GLU A 561 -49.58 -31.74 -1.91
C GLU A 561 -49.29 -31.77 -0.37
N LEU A 562 -49.32 -30.70 0.48
CA LEU A 562 -49.75 -29.28 0.37
C LEU A 562 -49.13 -28.41 1.52
N ARG A 563 -49.11 -27.06 1.37
CA ARG A 563 -49.10 -25.91 2.36
C ARG A 563 -48.66 -26.14 3.83
N ALA A 564 -47.73 -25.36 4.42
CA ALA A 564 -47.81 -23.95 4.89
C ALA A 564 -48.69 -23.75 6.17
N GLU A 565 -48.42 -22.85 7.14
CA GLU A 565 -47.51 -21.68 7.23
C GLU A 565 -47.24 -21.24 8.72
N LEU A 566 -46.42 -20.20 8.94
CA LEU A 566 -46.36 -19.25 10.10
C LEU A 566 -45.70 -19.59 11.48
N ARG A 567 -44.54 -18.94 11.71
CA ARG A 567 -44.11 -18.14 12.90
C ARG A 567 -43.70 -18.75 14.27
N SER A 568 -42.46 -18.37 14.68
CA SER A 568 -42.10 -17.74 15.99
C SER A 568 -41.35 -18.51 17.13
N ARG A 569 -40.03 -18.24 17.22
CA ARG A 569 -39.20 -17.94 18.42
C ARG A 569 -38.88 -18.98 19.54
N ASN A 570 -37.55 -19.12 19.75
CA ASN A 570 -36.79 -19.11 21.02
C ASN A 570 -36.49 -20.39 21.87
N SER A 571 -35.19 -20.49 22.23
CA SER A 571 -34.58 -20.92 23.52
C SER A 571 -34.16 -22.40 23.77
N GLY A 572 -33.03 -22.58 24.50
CA GLY A 572 -32.35 -23.86 24.83
C GLY A 572 -31.40 -24.34 23.71
N SER A 573 -30.09 -24.63 23.87
CA SER A 573 -29.24 -25.13 24.99
C SER A 573 -29.61 -26.57 25.41
N VAL A 574 -28.70 -27.56 25.52
CA VAL A 574 -27.31 -27.58 26.04
C VAL A 574 -26.35 -28.49 25.21
N CYS A 575 -25.04 -28.38 25.50
CA CYS A 575 -23.84 -29.15 25.08
C CYS A 575 -23.95 -30.71 25.13
N ALA A 576 -22.98 -31.56 24.73
CA ALA A 576 -21.52 -31.45 24.46
C ALA A 576 -21.03 -32.63 23.56
N ALA A 577 -19.75 -32.93 23.22
CA ALA A 577 -18.42 -32.39 23.56
C ALA A 577 -17.32 -32.82 22.53
N ARG A 578 -16.18 -32.10 22.50
CA ARG A 578 -14.78 -32.55 22.19
C ARG A 578 -14.46 -33.22 20.83
N ALA A 579 -13.58 -32.61 19.99
CA ALA A 579 -12.09 -32.67 19.98
C ALA A 579 -11.55 -33.92 19.23
N ILE A 580 -10.46 -33.89 18.46
CA ILE A 580 -9.10 -33.37 18.73
C ILE A 580 -8.51 -32.58 17.52
N ASP A 581 -7.40 -31.89 17.77
CA ASP A 581 -6.60 -31.02 16.90
C ASP A 581 -5.96 -31.70 15.67
N ASP A 582 -5.51 -30.90 14.70
CA ASP A 582 -4.05 -30.76 14.45
C ASP A 582 -3.68 -29.47 13.68
N ASP A 583 -2.44 -29.02 13.83
CA ASP A 583 -1.89 -27.78 13.22
C ASP A 583 -1.59 -27.90 11.71
N LEU A 584 -1.68 -26.79 10.97
CA LEU A 584 -0.85 -26.50 9.78
C LEU A 584 -1.01 -25.03 9.32
N ASP A 585 -0.36 -24.09 10.01
CA ASP A 585 -0.41 -22.67 9.66
C ASP A 585 0.42 -22.36 8.40
N GLY A 586 -0.22 -21.81 7.38
CA GLY A 586 0.34 -21.65 6.04
C GLY A 586 0.96 -20.27 5.82
N ASP A 587 2.29 -20.20 5.85
CA ASP A 587 3.08 -18.97 5.81
C ASP A 587 2.92 -18.19 4.48
N ALA A 588 1.88 -17.37 4.40
CA ALA A 588 1.56 -16.51 3.26
C ALA A 588 2.22 -15.14 3.43
N ALA A 589 3.02 -14.73 2.45
CA ALA A 589 3.82 -13.50 2.52
C ALA A 589 2.98 -12.25 2.89
N PRO A 590 3.40 -11.45 3.88
CA PRO A 590 2.54 -10.44 4.49
C PRO A 590 2.23 -9.29 3.53
N ALA A 591 0.93 -9.08 3.26
CA ALA A 591 0.43 -8.01 2.41
C ALA A 591 0.77 -6.61 2.98
N PRO A 592 1.60 -5.80 2.29
CA PRO A 592 1.91 -4.42 2.69
C PRO A 592 1.09 -3.41 1.86
N ARG A 593 0.78 -2.18 2.30
CA ARG A 593 0.80 -1.52 3.61
C ARG A 593 -0.41 -0.57 3.62
N LEU A 594 -1.12 -0.43 4.74
CA LEU A 594 -1.85 0.82 5.04
C LEU A 594 -1.04 1.57 6.09
N MET A 595 -1.02 2.91 6.01
CA MET A 595 -0.22 3.75 6.91
C MET A 595 -1.14 4.51 7.86
N GLU A 596 -0.78 4.49 9.13
CA GLU A 596 -1.73 4.69 10.23
C GLU A 596 -1.44 5.96 11.01
N SER A 597 -2.50 6.74 11.27
CA SER A 597 -2.41 8.08 11.83
C SER A 597 -2.02 8.04 13.30
N ILE A 598 -0.76 8.37 13.59
CA ILE A 598 -0.22 8.38 14.96
C ILE A 598 -0.32 9.78 15.55
N VAL A 599 -1.20 9.92 16.54
CA VAL A 599 -1.43 11.18 17.26
C VAL A 599 -0.47 11.27 18.42
N SER A 600 0.34 12.35 18.44
CA SER A 600 1.12 12.73 19.60
C SER A 600 1.21 14.26 19.69
N GLN A 601 0.73 14.84 20.80
CA GLN A 601 0.79 16.28 21.09
C GLN A 601 0.31 17.19 19.93
N GLY A 602 -0.72 16.77 19.19
CA GLY A 602 -1.25 17.51 18.03
C GLY A 602 -0.33 17.58 16.81
N LYS A 603 0.67 16.69 16.71
CA LYS A 603 1.62 16.59 15.59
C LYS A 603 1.56 15.21 14.96
N THR A 604 1.53 15.15 13.63
CA THR A 604 1.56 13.91 12.88
C THR A 604 2.99 13.45 12.61
N TYR A 605 3.23 12.14 12.72
CA TYR A 605 4.50 11.50 12.42
C TYR A 605 4.26 10.31 11.47
N LEU A 606 5.20 10.11 10.53
CA LEU A 606 5.24 8.99 9.62
C LEU A 606 5.97 7.83 10.30
N VAL A 607 5.31 6.67 10.47
CA VAL A 607 5.94 5.49 11.10
C VAL A 607 6.10 4.34 10.10
N THR A 608 7.36 3.99 9.84
CA THR A 608 7.77 2.93 8.90
C THR A 608 8.24 1.69 9.65
N LEU A 609 7.47 0.62 9.60
CA LEU A 609 7.87 -0.69 10.15
C LEU A 609 8.99 -1.32 9.31
N THR A 610 9.97 -1.96 9.96
CA THR A 610 11.12 -2.66 9.35
C THR A 610 11.17 -4.15 9.73
N LYS A 611 11.81 -4.52 10.86
CA LYS A 611 11.94 -5.92 11.35
C LYS A 611 10.87 -6.23 12.41
N LYS A 612 10.25 -7.41 12.39
CA LYS A 612 9.50 -7.96 13.54
C LYS A 612 10.50 -8.31 14.65
N ILE A 613 10.37 -7.67 15.81
CA ILE A 613 11.27 -7.85 16.97
C ILE A 613 10.60 -8.57 18.15
N GLY A 614 9.30 -8.86 18.07
CA GLY A 614 8.63 -9.70 19.06
C GLY A 614 7.19 -10.07 18.73
N SER A 615 6.63 -10.92 19.60
CA SER A 615 5.24 -11.38 19.56
C SER A 615 4.75 -11.70 20.97
N GLY A 616 3.53 -11.27 21.29
CA GLY A 616 2.86 -11.56 22.56
C GLY A 616 1.35 -11.63 22.38
N ASN A 617 0.61 -11.84 23.47
CA ASN A 617 -0.82 -12.21 23.47
C ASN A 617 -1.79 -11.24 22.74
N TYR A 618 -1.35 -10.02 22.41
CA TYR A 618 -2.13 -9.00 21.69
C TYR A 618 -1.72 -8.87 20.21
N GLY A 619 -0.54 -9.39 19.84
CA GLY A 619 0.00 -9.29 18.49
C GLY A 619 1.51 -9.10 18.44
N HIS A 620 1.96 -8.20 17.57
CA HIS A 620 3.33 -8.17 17.06
C HIS A 620 4.07 -6.87 17.40
N VAL A 621 5.33 -6.98 17.80
CA VAL A 621 6.22 -5.83 18.02
C VAL A 621 7.19 -5.72 16.86
N PHE A 622 7.34 -4.53 16.29
CA PHE A 622 8.23 -4.23 15.18
C PHE A 622 9.24 -3.14 15.56
N LYS A 623 10.49 -3.26 15.10
CA LYS A 623 11.39 -2.11 14.94
C LYS A 623 10.86 -1.27 13.79
N GLY A 624 11.03 0.03 13.88
CA GLY A 624 10.64 0.97 12.83
C GLY A 624 11.27 2.34 13.03
N TRP A 625 10.85 3.27 12.17
CA TRP A 625 11.33 4.65 12.15
C TRP A 625 10.16 5.62 12.21
N MET A 626 10.26 6.63 13.06
CA MET A 626 9.31 7.73 13.23
C MET A 626 9.95 9.03 12.76
N GLU A 627 9.40 9.62 11.70
CA GLU A 627 9.87 10.88 11.11
C GLU A 627 8.75 11.91 11.02
N ARG A 628 9.09 13.20 11.11
CA ARG A 628 8.12 14.30 11.05
C ARG A 628 8.01 14.82 9.62
N ASP A 629 6.82 15.25 9.20
CA ASP A 629 6.59 15.56 7.78
C ASP A 629 7.61 16.57 7.22
N ASN A 630 8.16 16.23 6.06
CA ASN A 630 9.21 16.93 5.32
C ASN A 630 10.55 17.17 6.07
N GLN A 631 10.82 16.51 7.21
CA GLN A 631 12.12 16.60 7.93
C GLN A 631 12.75 15.23 8.25
N GLU A 632 13.39 14.62 7.24
CA GLU A 632 14.13 13.35 7.35
C GLU A 632 15.33 13.42 8.34
N SER A 633 15.78 14.64 8.67
CA SER A 633 16.79 14.91 9.72
C SER A 633 16.29 14.77 11.17
N GLN A 634 14.99 14.54 11.39
CA GLN A 634 14.40 14.28 12.72
C GLN A 634 13.85 12.84 12.87
N ARG A 635 14.44 11.90 12.12
CA ARG A 635 14.06 10.48 12.11
C ARG A 635 14.55 9.75 13.37
N ARG A 636 13.63 9.29 14.22
CA ARG A 636 13.89 8.53 15.47
C ARG A 636 13.59 7.04 15.26
N GLU A 637 14.41 6.14 15.82
CA GLU A 637 14.06 4.71 15.88
C GLU A 637 12.99 4.44 16.94
N VAL A 638 12.02 3.59 16.60
CA VAL A 638 10.85 3.31 17.45
C VAL A 638 10.50 1.82 17.47
N ALA A 639 9.96 1.38 18.61
CA ALA A 639 9.29 0.11 18.75
C ALA A 639 7.78 0.30 18.53
N VAL A 640 7.13 -0.57 17.77
CA VAL A 640 5.71 -0.46 17.43
C VAL A 640 4.99 -1.75 17.80
N LYS A 641 4.15 -1.71 18.83
CA LYS A 641 3.24 -2.80 19.23
C LYS A 641 1.98 -2.69 18.38
N LYS A 642 1.66 -3.74 17.62
CA LYS A 642 0.52 -3.81 16.68
C LYS A 642 -0.45 -4.92 17.08
N LEU A 643 -1.72 -4.55 17.28
CA LEU A 643 -2.82 -5.48 17.51
C LEU A 643 -3.05 -6.39 16.28
N THR A 644 -3.35 -7.67 16.46
CA THR A 644 -3.68 -8.58 15.34
C THR A 644 -5.12 -8.41 14.86
N ARG A 645 -5.40 -8.75 13.59
CA ARG A 645 -6.74 -8.59 12.99
C ARG A 645 -7.84 -9.45 13.62
N GLN A 646 -7.49 -10.58 14.24
CA GLN A 646 -8.42 -11.37 15.05
C GLN A 646 -8.72 -10.67 16.40
N ALA A 647 -7.72 -10.01 16.99
CA ALA A 647 -7.87 -9.22 18.20
C ALA A 647 -8.53 -7.84 17.98
N SER A 648 -8.74 -7.41 16.72
CA SER A 648 -9.34 -6.12 16.36
C SER A 648 -10.87 -6.12 16.28
N GLU A 649 -11.53 -7.23 16.59
CA GLU A 649 -12.99 -7.26 16.71
C GLU A 649 -13.44 -6.33 17.84
N ARG A 650 -14.28 -5.34 17.52
CA ARG A 650 -14.55 -4.18 18.40
C ARG A 650 -15.24 -4.52 19.74
N ASN A 651 -15.73 -5.74 19.90
CA ASN A 651 -16.39 -6.27 21.09
C ASN A 651 -15.54 -7.34 21.82
N GLY A 652 -14.30 -7.58 21.39
CA GLY A 652 -13.41 -8.59 21.95
C GLY A 652 -12.59 -8.08 23.15
N THR A 653 -12.41 -8.93 24.16
CA THR A 653 -11.64 -8.62 25.39
C THR A 653 -10.17 -8.25 25.14
N LEU A 654 -9.63 -8.57 23.96
CA LEU A 654 -8.28 -8.17 23.54
C LEU A 654 -8.22 -6.69 23.10
N TYR A 655 -9.27 -6.16 22.49
CA TYR A 655 -9.35 -4.77 22.05
C TYR A 655 -9.51 -3.80 23.24
N GLU A 656 -10.37 -4.15 24.20
CA GLU A 656 -10.54 -3.39 25.44
C GLU A 656 -9.25 -3.34 26.26
N ASP A 657 -8.50 -4.44 26.30
CA ASP A 657 -7.24 -4.50 27.04
C ASP A 657 -6.10 -3.74 26.36
N PHE A 658 -6.05 -3.73 25.02
CA PHE A 658 -5.10 -2.88 24.29
C PHE A 658 -5.42 -1.39 24.46
N LYS A 659 -6.71 -1.03 24.57
CA LYS A 659 -7.15 0.31 24.96
C LYS A 659 -6.72 0.66 26.39
N ASN A 660 -6.91 -0.25 27.34
CA ASN A 660 -6.49 -0.08 28.73
C ASN A 660 -4.95 0.05 28.85
N GLU A 661 -4.17 -0.74 28.10
CA GLU A 661 -2.72 -0.59 28.02
C GLU A 661 -2.34 0.82 27.54
N LEU A 662 -2.96 1.30 26.46
CA LEU A 662 -2.73 2.64 25.92
C LEU A 662 -3.02 3.75 26.95
N GLU A 663 -4.17 3.71 27.64
CA GLU A 663 -4.51 4.73 28.64
C GLU A 663 -3.62 4.65 29.90
N ILE A 664 -3.22 3.44 30.33
CA ILE A 664 -2.23 3.26 31.40
C ILE A 664 -0.89 3.85 30.99
N MET A 665 -0.37 3.53 29.79
CA MET A 665 0.91 4.05 29.30
C MET A 665 0.90 5.58 29.12
N LYS A 666 -0.19 6.17 28.60
CA LYS A 666 -0.37 7.63 28.55
C LYS A 666 -0.23 8.29 29.93
N SER A 667 -0.69 7.61 30.99
CA SER A 667 -0.61 8.11 32.36
C SER A 667 0.79 7.98 32.98
N LEU A 668 1.67 7.13 32.46
CA LEU A 668 2.96 6.77 33.04
C LEU A 668 4.12 7.47 32.34
N GLN A 669 4.65 8.52 32.97
CA GLN A 669 5.83 9.25 32.50
C GLN A 669 6.90 9.21 33.60
N HIS A 670 7.93 8.37 33.38
CA HIS A 670 9.00 8.15 34.36
C HIS A 670 10.28 7.62 33.69
N ILE A 671 11.45 7.97 34.22
CA ILE A 671 12.75 7.63 33.61
C ILE A 671 13.03 6.11 33.56
N ASN A 672 12.37 5.32 34.41
CA ASN A 672 12.44 3.85 34.44
C ASN A 672 11.20 3.16 33.82
N ILE A 673 10.44 3.84 32.97
CA ILE A 673 9.31 3.27 32.20
C ILE A 673 9.55 3.60 30.72
N VAL A 674 9.15 2.70 29.81
CA VAL A 674 9.23 2.92 28.37
C VAL A 674 8.32 4.06 27.93
N GLU A 675 8.90 5.06 27.25
CA GLU A 675 8.24 6.25 26.72
C GLU A 675 7.28 5.87 25.59
N ILE A 676 5.98 6.15 25.77
CA ILE A 676 5.01 6.15 24.67
C ILE A 676 5.18 7.44 23.84
N LEU A 677 5.51 7.28 22.57
CA LEU A 677 5.76 8.37 21.62
C LEU A 677 4.51 8.79 20.87
N GLY A 678 3.53 7.90 20.74
CA GLY A 678 2.25 8.13 20.09
C GLY A 678 1.48 6.82 19.91
N TYR A 679 0.27 6.93 19.36
CA TYR A 679 -0.58 5.77 19.10
C TYR A 679 -1.45 5.99 17.86
N SER A 680 -1.77 4.90 17.15
CA SER A 680 -2.78 4.88 16.08
C SER A 680 -4.12 4.43 16.66
N TRP A 681 -5.19 5.14 16.34
CA TRP A 681 -6.55 4.83 16.78
C TRP A 681 -7.60 5.26 15.75
N ASP A 682 -7.51 4.72 14.53
CA ASP A 682 -8.40 5.07 13.43
C ASP A 682 -9.46 4.00 13.13
N HIS A 683 -10.65 4.41 12.69
CA HIS A 683 -11.84 3.56 12.68
C HIS A 683 -12.00 2.66 11.43
N GLY A 684 -10.88 2.17 10.89
CA GLY A 684 -10.86 1.23 9.76
C GLY A 684 -9.51 0.56 9.48
N SER A 685 -8.51 0.76 10.34
CA SER A 685 -7.13 0.30 10.19
C SER A 685 -6.75 -0.70 11.30
N ASP A 686 -5.48 -1.09 11.38
CA ASP A 686 -4.96 -1.73 12.59
C ASP A 686 -4.80 -0.69 13.73
N VAL A 687 -4.38 -1.17 14.91
CA VAL A 687 -4.19 -0.35 16.13
C VAL A 687 -2.74 -0.47 16.60
N LEU A 688 -2.08 0.67 16.85
CA LEU A 688 -0.65 0.73 17.15
C LEU A 688 -0.37 1.52 18.43
N ILE A 689 0.58 1.03 19.22
CA ILE A 689 1.28 1.81 20.26
C ILE A 689 2.73 1.97 19.80
N VAL A 690 3.19 3.22 19.68
CA VAL A 690 4.56 3.57 19.27
C VAL A 690 5.34 4.03 20.50
N MET A 691 6.51 3.44 20.68
CA MET A 691 7.37 3.57 21.86
C MET A 691 8.79 3.89 21.43
N GLU A 692 9.62 4.36 22.36
CA GLU A 692 11.07 4.39 22.13
C GLU A 692 11.60 2.99 21.78
N TYR A 693 12.50 2.91 20.80
CA TYR A 693 13.27 1.68 20.56
C TYR A 693 14.43 1.61 21.54
N LEU A 694 14.67 0.41 22.09
CA LEU A 694 15.78 0.11 22.99
C LEU A 694 16.56 -1.08 22.43
N GLU A 695 17.80 -0.81 22.03
CA GLU A 695 18.59 -1.68 21.15
C GLU A 695 19.11 -2.94 21.83
N GLU A 696 19.48 -2.84 23.11
CA GLU A 696 19.98 -3.94 23.95
C GLU A 696 18.89 -4.96 24.34
N GLY A 697 17.63 -4.74 23.93
CA GLY A 697 16.53 -5.69 24.07
C GLY A 697 16.07 -5.93 25.51
N SER A 698 15.58 -7.15 25.77
CA SER A 698 15.08 -7.57 27.08
C SER A 698 16.22 -7.85 28.07
N LEU A 699 16.03 -7.50 29.34
CA LEU A 699 17.01 -7.73 30.39
C LEU A 699 17.25 -9.23 30.63
N ASN A 700 16.24 -10.07 30.42
CA ASN A 700 16.39 -11.53 30.43
C ASN A 700 17.43 -12.01 29.41
N TYR A 701 17.39 -11.49 28.19
CA TYR A 701 18.38 -11.78 27.16
C TYR A 701 19.73 -11.15 27.49
N TYR A 702 19.77 -9.86 27.79
CA TYR A 702 21.00 -9.12 28.09
C TYR A 702 21.83 -9.76 29.22
N LEU A 703 21.17 -10.24 30.28
CA LEU A 703 21.83 -10.93 31.40
C LEU A 703 22.47 -12.27 30.97
N LYS A 704 21.83 -13.04 30.09
CA LYS A 704 22.38 -14.33 29.62
C LYS A 704 23.70 -14.16 28.86
N PHE A 705 23.78 -13.14 28.00
CA PHE A 705 24.90 -12.92 27.08
C PHE A 705 25.96 -11.93 27.56
N GLN A 706 25.59 -10.89 28.32
CA GLN A 706 26.54 -9.88 28.85
C GLN A 706 26.79 -10.04 30.36
N GLY A 707 26.09 -10.94 31.07
CA GLY A 707 26.05 -11.02 32.53
C GLY A 707 27.40 -11.23 33.24
N ASP A 708 28.37 -11.87 32.60
CA ASP A 708 29.73 -12.03 33.18
C ASP A 708 30.53 -10.72 33.17
N LYS A 709 30.16 -9.78 32.30
CA LYS A 709 30.74 -8.41 32.24
C LYS A 709 30.09 -7.45 33.25
N LEU A 710 29.15 -7.95 34.09
CA LEU A 710 28.38 -7.18 35.07
C LEU A 710 28.81 -7.51 36.51
N ARG A 711 29.19 -6.46 37.25
CA ARG A 711 29.43 -6.50 38.70
C ARG A 711 28.11 -6.40 39.47
N ILE A 712 28.10 -6.83 40.74
CA ILE A 712 26.95 -6.72 41.66
C ILE A 712 26.33 -5.31 41.68
N SER A 713 27.14 -4.24 41.62
CA SER A 713 26.67 -2.85 41.55
C SER A 713 25.78 -2.53 40.33
N HIS A 714 25.92 -3.25 39.21
CA HIS A 714 25.03 -3.14 38.05
C HIS A 714 23.70 -3.86 38.29
N LEU A 715 23.76 -5.06 38.88
CA LEU A 715 22.58 -5.86 39.22
C LEU A 715 21.70 -5.12 40.24
N LEU A 716 22.34 -4.50 41.24
CA LEU A 716 21.68 -3.60 42.20
C LEU A 716 21.12 -2.33 41.54
N LYS A 717 21.80 -1.74 40.55
CA LYS A 717 21.27 -0.60 39.78
C LYS A 717 20.00 -0.99 39.01
N TYR A 718 19.97 -2.16 38.37
CA TYR A 718 18.77 -2.64 37.66
C TYR A 718 17.62 -2.91 38.64
N ALA A 719 17.89 -3.58 39.77
CA ALA A 719 16.89 -3.79 40.82
C ALA A 719 16.34 -2.47 41.38
N ARG A 720 17.20 -1.46 41.59
CA ARG A 720 16.82 -0.11 42.02
C ARG A 720 15.94 0.61 41.00
N ASP A 721 16.32 0.53 39.73
CA ASP A 721 15.61 1.17 38.62
C ASP A 721 14.18 0.62 38.48
N ILE A 722 14.05 -0.71 38.53
CA ILE A 722 12.74 -1.39 38.51
C ILE A 722 11.92 -1.00 39.75
N ALA A 723 12.51 -0.98 40.94
CA ALA A 723 11.81 -0.54 42.15
C ALA A 723 11.35 0.93 42.06
N THR A 724 12.18 1.82 41.48
CA THR A 724 11.84 3.25 41.31
C THR A 724 10.72 3.44 40.29
N GLY A 725 10.72 2.67 39.20
CA GLY A 725 9.62 2.64 38.24
C GLY A 725 8.33 2.10 38.85
N MET A 726 8.39 1.00 39.60
CA MET A 726 7.23 0.40 40.24
C MET A 726 6.64 1.24 41.38
N ASP A 727 7.46 2.04 42.08
CA ASP A 727 6.96 3.02 43.06
C ASP A 727 6.04 4.04 42.37
N HIS A 728 6.47 4.61 41.24
CA HIS A 728 5.68 5.53 40.42
C HIS A 728 4.39 4.88 39.85
N VAL A 729 4.45 3.61 39.43
CA VAL A 729 3.28 2.83 38.99
C VAL A 729 2.28 2.65 40.15
N SER A 730 2.78 2.23 41.31
CA SER A 730 1.96 1.98 42.51
C SER A 730 1.30 3.25 43.07
N ALA A 731 1.98 4.41 42.98
CA ALA A 731 1.45 5.71 43.38
C ALA A 731 0.24 6.17 42.56
N LYS A 732 0.00 5.57 41.38
CA LYS A 732 -1.17 5.81 40.53
C LYS A 732 -2.26 4.74 40.70
N ASN A 733 -2.10 3.83 41.67
CA ASN A 733 -2.94 2.64 41.90
C ASN A 733 -2.99 1.69 40.68
N VAL A 734 -1.94 1.70 39.86
CA VAL A 734 -1.76 0.71 38.80
C VAL A 734 -1.06 -0.52 39.39
N VAL A 735 -1.53 -1.71 38.99
CA VAL A 735 -0.88 -2.99 39.26
C VAL A 735 -0.49 -3.60 37.92
N HIS A 736 0.78 -3.98 37.77
CA HIS A 736 1.42 -4.38 36.51
C HIS A 736 1.07 -5.81 36.11
N ARG A 737 1.01 -6.75 37.06
CA ARG A 737 0.58 -8.14 36.85
C ARG A 737 1.41 -8.98 35.85
N ASP A 738 2.56 -8.48 35.40
CA ASP A 738 3.56 -9.23 34.60
C ASP A 738 4.97 -8.64 34.75
N LEU A 739 5.38 -8.41 35.99
CA LEU A 739 6.73 -7.91 36.30
C LEU A 739 7.73 -9.09 36.30
N ALA A 740 8.57 -9.14 35.27
CA ALA A 740 9.55 -10.19 35.00
C ALA A 740 10.70 -9.64 34.14
N THR A 741 11.90 -10.26 34.15
CA THR A 741 13.06 -9.70 33.39
C THR A 741 12.88 -9.65 31.87
N ARG A 742 11.95 -10.42 31.28
CA ARG A 742 11.54 -10.30 29.87
C ARG A 742 10.90 -8.96 29.52
N ASN A 743 10.16 -8.38 30.47
CA ASN A 743 9.39 -7.15 30.30
C ASN A 743 10.15 -5.92 30.81
N ILE A 744 11.41 -6.09 31.22
CA ILE A 744 12.35 -5.00 31.48
C ILE A 744 13.24 -4.86 30.25
N LEU A 745 13.34 -3.66 29.69
CA LEU A 745 14.22 -3.36 28.55
C LEU A 745 15.47 -2.61 29.01
N VAL A 746 16.59 -2.90 28.35
CA VAL A 746 17.89 -2.31 28.65
C VAL A 746 18.11 -1.07 27.79
N VAL A 747 18.43 0.07 28.42
CA VAL A 747 18.76 1.32 27.73
C VAL A 747 20.27 1.45 27.52
N ASN A 748 21.04 0.95 28.48
CA ASN A 748 22.48 0.71 28.41
C ASN A 748 22.92 -0.04 29.68
N LYS A 749 24.20 -0.38 29.77
CA LYS A 749 24.85 -1.05 30.91
C LYS A 749 24.49 -0.49 32.30
N TYR A 750 24.08 0.78 32.42
CA TYR A 750 23.77 1.44 33.69
C TYR A 750 22.29 1.78 33.89
N HIS A 751 21.38 1.49 32.95
CA HIS A 751 19.98 1.95 33.05
C HIS A 751 18.96 1.03 32.35
N VAL A 752 17.85 0.76 33.05
CA VAL A 752 16.75 -0.10 32.55
C VAL A 752 15.38 0.55 32.71
N LYS A 753 14.42 0.10 31.88
CA LYS A 753 13.02 0.60 31.83
C LYS A 753 12.00 -0.55 31.84
N ILE A 754 10.87 -0.33 32.50
CA ILE A 754 9.72 -1.26 32.56
C ILE A 754 8.85 -1.12 31.30
N SER A 755 8.35 -2.25 30.77
CA SER A 755 7.56 -2.35 29.53
C SER A 755 6.45 -3.41 29.62
N ASP A 756 5.63 -3.52 28.56
CA ASP A 756 4.42 -4.34 28.42
C ASP A 756 3.39 -4.20 29.56
N PHE A 757 2.52 -3.20 29.43
CA PHE A 757 1.43 -2.94 30.37
C PHE A 757 0.12 -3.65 29.96
N GLY A 758 0.15 -4.62 29.04
CA GLY A 758 -1.06 -5.29 28.54
C GLY A 758 -1.89 -6.00 29.61
N LEU A 759 -1.23 -6.58 30.62
CA LEU A 759 -1.91 -7.18 31.78
C LEU A 759 -2.18 -6.18 32.92
N ALA A 760 -1.70 -4.93 32.83
CA ALA A 760 -1.84 -3.96 33.90
C ALA A 760 -3.30 -3.49 34.07
N ARG A 761 -3.65 -3.07 35.29
CA ARG A 761 -4.97 -2.52 35.65
C ARG A 761 -4.84 -1.38 36.65
N ILE A 762 -5.71 -0.39 36.55
CA ILE A 762 -5.96 0.59 37.60
C ILE A 762 -6.93 -0.04 38.61
N ILE A 763 -6.61 0.01 39.90
CA ILE A 763 -7.51 -0.40 40.98
C ILE A 763 -8.22 0.86 41.54
N PRO A 764 -9.56 0.85 41.70
CA PRO A 764 -10.29 1.94 42.36
C PRO A 764 -9.78 2.18 43.78
N LYS A 765 -9.71 3.44 44.23
CA LYS A 765 -9.20 3.79 45.58
C LYS A 765 -9.99 3.19 46.75
N GLU A 766 -11.21 2.72 46.49
CA GLU A 766 -12.10 2.08 47.46
C GLU A 766 -11.89 0.56 47.53
N GLU A 767 -11.17 -0.03 46.58
CA GLU A 767 -10.85 -1.46 46.51
C GLU A 767 -9.37 -1.70 46.84
N ASN A 768 -9.08 -2.61 47.79
CA ASN A 768 -7.69 -2.96 48.14
C ASN A 768 -7.06 -4.02 47.22
N ALA A 769 -7.87 -4.71 46.40
CA ALA A 769 -7.40 -5.73 45.45
C ALA A 769 -8.42 -5.97 44.32
N TYR A 770 -7.91 -6.22 43.12
CA TYR A 770 -8.71 -6.59 41.95
C TYR A 770 -8.86 -8.12 41.83
N ARG A 771 -10.02 -8.60 41.36
CA ARG A 771 -10.26 -10.02 41.02
C ARG A 771 -10.31 -10.21 39.51
N LEU A 772 -9.52 -11.16 39.02
CA LEU A 772 -9.35 -11.40 37.59
C LEU A 772 -10.48 -12.25 36.98
N LYS A 773 -10.94 -11.85 35.79
CA LYS A 773 -11.56 -12.72 34.79
C LYS A 773 -10.78 -12.57 33.49
N THR A 774 -10.17 -13.64 32.99
CA THR A 774 -9.51 -13.67 31.68
C THR A 774 -9.28 -15.10 31.22
N GLU A 775 -9.20 -15.30 29.90
CA GLU A 775 -8.94 -16.60 29.26
C GLU A 775 -7.46 -16.74 28.82
N ARG A 776 -6.60 -15.77 29.16
CA ARG A 776 -5.19 -15.75 28.75
C ARG A 776 -4.32 -16.71 29.56
N LEU A 777 -3.26 -17.19 28.92
CA LEU A 777 -2.06 -17.70 29.59
C LEU A 777 -1.51 -16.63 30.54
N LEU A 778 -1.34 -16.99 31.82
CA LEU A 778 -0.85 -16.10 32.87
C LEU A 778 0.60 -16.46 33.28
N PRO A 779 1.44 -15.47 33.63
CA PRO A 779 2.81 -15.67 34.09
C PRO A 779 2.87 -16.17 35.55
N ILE A 780 2.15 -17.25 35.86
CA ILE A 780 1.89 -17.78 37.21
C ILE A 780 3.17 -18.04 38.04
N ASN A 781 4.30 -18.31 37.39
CA ASN A 781 5.59 -18.49 38.05
C ASN A 781 6.16 -17.20 38.69
N TRP A 782 5.69 -16.01 38.28
CA TRP A 782 6.06 -14.74 38.92
C TRP A 782 5.09 -14.31 40.02
N TYR A 783 3.91 -14.94 40.11
CA TYR A 783 2.83 -14.49 40.98
C TYR A 783 3.02 -14.83 42.46
N ALA A 784 2.47 -13.95 43.30
CA ALA A 784 2.27 -14.20 44.71
C ALA A 784 1.25 -15.34 44.92
N PRO A 785 1.31 -16.09 46.05
CA PRO A 785 0.38 -17.17 46.33
C PRO A 785 -1.10 -16.77 46.21
N GLU A 786 -1.50 -15.58 46.70
CA GLU A 786 -2.87 -15.07 46.63
C GLU A 786 -3.33 -14.62 45.24
N SER A 787 -2.39 -14.47 44.31
CA SER A 787 -2.61 -14.08 42.90
C SER A 787 -2.48 -15.26 41.94
N ALA A 788 -2.07 -16.43 42.43
CA ALA A 788 -1.77 -17.64 41.64
C ALA A 788 -2.79 -18.78 41.84
N VAL A 789 -3.76 -18.60 42.74
CA VAL A 789 -4.90 -19.51 42.94
C VAL A 789 -6.20 -18.70 43.06
N GLU A 790 -7.35 -19.36 42.96
CA GLU A 790 -8.64 -18.69 43.12
C GLU A 790 -8.83 -18.09 44.51
N PRO A 791 -9.44 -16.88 44.63
CA PRO A 791 -10.13 -16.12 43.57
C PRO A 791 -9.27 -15.03 42.90
N TRP A 792 -7.97 -15.28 42.68
CA TRP A 792 -7.06 -14.46 41.86
C TRP A 792 -6.96 -12.98 42.31
N HIS A 793 -6.49 -12.73 43.54
CA HIS A 793 -6.37 -11.36 44.07
C HIS A 793 -5.08 -10.69 43.58
N PHE A 794 -5.19 -9.52 42.94
CA PHE A 794 -4.07 -8.68 42.50
C PHE A 794 -4.03 -7.35 43.26
N SER A 795 -2.84 -6.93 43.69
CA SER A 795 -2.59 -5.67 44.40
C SER A 795 -1.16 -5.17 44.17
N THR A 796 -0.83 -3.97 44.61
CA THR A 796 0.56 -3.47 44.61
C THR A 796 1.49 -4.38 45.42
N LYS A 797 0.97 -5.09 46.43
CA LYS A 797 1.71 -6.09 47.22
C LYS A 797 1.93 -7.42 46.50
N SER A 798 1.12 -7.78 45.50
CA SER A 798 1.44 -8.93 44.64
C SER A 798 2.52 -8.59 43.62
N ASP A 799 2.58 -7.35 43.12
CA ASP A 799 3.71 -6.92 42.28
C ASP A 799 5.04 -6.87 43.06
N VAL A 800 5.02 -6.60 44.37
CA VAL A 800 6.23 -6.71 45.22
C VAL A 800 6.76 -8.15 45.26
N TRP A 801 5.88 -9.16 45.23
CA TRP A 801 6.32 -10.57 45.10
C TRP A 801 7.00 -10.80 43.74
N SER A 802 6.36 -10.36 42.65
CA SER A 802 6.89 -10.45 41.28
C SER A 802 8.23 -9.72 41.14
N TYR A 803 8.42 -8.60 41.85
CA TYR A 803 9.70 -7.91 41.95
C TYR A 803 10.76 -8.77 42.64
N GLY A 804 10.44 -9.47 43.74
CA GLY A 804 11.36 -10.41 44.38
C GLY A 804 11.82 -11.51 43.41
N VAL A 805 10.90 -12.07 42.61
CA VAL A 805 11.23 -13.05 41.55
C VAL A 805 12.10 -12.42 40.46
N THR A 806 11.78 -11.20 40.01
CA THR A 806 12.57 -10.46 39.01
C THR A 806 13.98 -10.15 39.53
N ALA A 807 14.13 -9.78 40.80
CA ALA A 807 15.43 -9.58 41.43
C ALA A 807 16.22 -10.89 41.53
N TRP A 808 15.58 -12.02 41.80
CA TRP A 808 16.22 -13.33 41.76
C TRP A 808 16.72 -13.68 40.35
N GLU A 809 15.92 -13.46 39.30
CA GLU A 809 16.35 -13.61 37.89
C GLU A 809 17.58 -12.75 37.57
N ILE A 810 17.62 -11.50 38.06
CA ILE A 810 18.75 -10.58 37.85
C ILE A 810 20.04 -11.16 38.46
N PHE A 811 19.97 -11.71 39.67
CA PHE A 811 21.14 -12.23 40.36
C PHE A 811 21.54 -13.65 39.92
N THR A 812 20.63 -14.46 39.37
CA THR A 812 20.98 -15.69 38.62
C THR A 812 21.44 -15.39 37.18
N ARG A 813 21.51 -14.12 36.77
CA ARG A 813 21.80 -13.67 35.39
C ARG A 813 20.87 -14.32 34.34
N ALA A 814 19.64 -14.61 34.73
CA ALA A 814 18.65 -15.37 33.96
C ALA A 814 19.15 -16.74 33.42
N ARG A 815 20.18 -17.33 34.06
CA ARG A 815 20.74 -18.65 33.69
C ARG A 815 19.96 -19.83 34.29
N GLN A 816 19.22 -19.59 35.35
CA GLN A 816 18.33 -20.57 35.98
C GLN A 816 16.88 -20.27 35.59
N GLU A 817 16.11 -21.28 35.21
CA GLU A 817 14.67 -21.11 35.00
C GLU A 817 13.98 -20.76 36.33
N VAL A 818 13.00 -19.86 36.29
CA VAL A 818 12.15 -19.57 37.45
C VAL A 818 11.38 -20.84 37.83
N PRO A 819 11.51 -21.36 39.07
CA PRO A 819 10.87 -22.60 39.48
C PRO A 819 9.38 -22.62 39.16
N LYS A 820 8.83 -23.74 38.66
CA LYS A 820 7.39 -23.83 38.33
C LYS A 820 6.51 -23.67 39.59
N PHE A 821 5.39 -22.97 39.47
CA PHE A 821 4.42 -22.83 40.55
C PHE A 821 3.67 -24.16 40.79
N ASN A 822 3.40 -24.50 42.04
CA ASN A 822 2.57 -25.65 42.41
C ASN A 822 1.27 -25.14 43.11
N PRO A 823 0.10 -25.22 42.45
CA PRO A 823 -1.18 -24.81 43.03
C PRO A 823 -1.63 -25.59 44.27
N GLU A 824 -1.13 -26.81 44.49
CA GLU A 824 -1.46 -27.64 45.66
C GLU A 824 -0.67 -27.21 46.91
N ARG A 825 0.51 -26.60 46.72
CA ARG A 825 1.44 -26.22 47.80
C ARG A 825 1.83 -24.73 47.74
N PRO A 826 0.85 -23.79 47.62
CA PRO A 826 1.12 -22.39 47.31
C PRO A 826 1.88 -21.66 48.44
N ARG A 827 1.74 -22.12 49.69
CA ARG A 827 2.46 -21.59 50.87
C ARG A 827 3.96 -21.88 50.85
N GLU A 828 4.41 -22.86 50.06
CA GLU A 828 5.83 -23.21 49.95
C GLU A 828 6.55 -22.40 48.87
N ARG A 829 5.85 -21.52 48.16
CA ARG A 829 6.36 -20.81 46.99
C ARG A 829 7.63 -19.99 47.25
N ALA A 830 7.78 -19.43 48.44
CA ALA A 830 8.99 -18.72 48.87
C ALA A 830 10.21 -19.65 49.02
N SER A 831 9.99 -20.89 49.46
CA SER A 831 11.03 -21.91 49.68
C SER A 831 11.56 -22.53 48.39
N CYS A 832 10.91 -22.30 47.25
CA CYS A 832 11.38 -22.77 45.94
C CYS A 832 12.64 -22.03 45.45
N PHE A 833 12.93 -20.84 45.99
CA PHE A 833 14.02 -19.98 45.53
C PHE A 833 15.27 -20.15 46.38
N GLN A 834 16.36 -20.62 45.77
CA GLN A 834 17.67 -20.75 46.41
C GLN A 834 18.49 -19.44 46.27
N ILE A 835 19.53 -19.28 47.09
CA ILE A 835 20.45 -18.13 47.00
C ILE A 835 21.23 -18.23 45.68
N PRO A 836 21.19 -17.21 44.79
CA PRO A 836 21.97 -17.24 43.54
C PRO A 836 23.48 -17.30 43.79
N GLU A 837 24.21 -17.98 42.91
CA GLU A 837 25.67 -18.12 43.03
C GLU A 837 26.36 -16.74 42.96
N GLY A 838 27.23 -16.48 43.95
CA GLY A 838 27.89 -15.17 44.09
C GLY A 838 26.99 -14.04 44.61
N CYS A 839 25.74 -14.30 45.00
CA CYS A 839 24.87 -13.32 45.64
C CYS A 839 25.12 -13.26 47.17
N PRO A 840 25.42 -12.08 47.74
CA PRO A 840 25.51 -11.90 49.20
C PRO A 840 24.21 -12.25 49.93
N SER A 841 24.33 -12.94 51.08
CA SER A 841 23.21 -13.38 51.91
C SER A 841 22.25 -12.26 52.32
N GLU A 842 22.80 -11.06 52.57
CA GLU A 842 22.05 -9.89 53.01
C GLU A 842 21.17 -9.33 51.89
N ILE A 843 21.67 -9.34 50.65
CA ILE A 843 20.91 -8.93 49.46
C ILE A 843 19.80 -9.94 49.21
N PHE A 844 20.10 -11.26 49.23
CA PHE A 844 19.06 -12.28 49.07
C PHE A 844 17.98 -12.19 50.15
N ARG A 845 18.37 -12.03 51.43
CA ARG A 845 17.39 -11.93 52.52
C ARG A 845 16.49 -10.71 52.35
N HIS A 846 17.10 -9.53 52.27
CA HIS A 846 16.32 -8.30 52.41
C HIS A 846 15.70 -7.81 51.10
N LEU A 847 16.36 -8.04 49.95
CA LEU A 847 15.84 -7.57 48.67
C LEU A 847 14.89 -8.58 47.99
N MET A 848 15.05 -9.88 48.26
CA MET A 848 14.27 -10.95 47.62
C MET A 848 13.35 -11.66 48.62
N LYS A 849 13.89 -12.23 49.69
CA LYS A 849 13.11 -13.07 50.62
C LYS A 849 12.05 -12.28 51.40
N ASP A 850 12.35 -11.06 51.82
CA ASP A 850 11.38 -10.20 52.51
C ASP A 850 10.21 -9.76 51.58
N CYS A 851 10.42 -9.78 50.24
CA CYS A 851 9.34 -9.62 49.25
C CYS A 851 8.42 -10.86 49.14
N TRP A 852 8.89 -12.03 49.55
CA TRP A 852 8.15 -13.31 49.48
C TRP A 852 7.46 -13.68 50.81
N ASN A 853 7.11 -12.69 51.63
CA ASN A 853 6.31 -12.93 52.82
C ASN A 853 4.89 -13.42 52.43
N LEU A 854 4.38 -14.45 53.11
CA LEU A 854 3.04 -14.99 52.87
C LEU A 854 1.93 -14.01 53.25
N ASP A 855 2.18 -13.11 54.20
CA ASP A 855 1.32 -11.98 54.49
C ASP A 855 1.67 -10.80 53.55
N PRO A 856 0.76 -10.35 52.65
CA PRO A 856 1.02 -9.23 51.76
C PRO A 856 1.28 -7.90 52.48
N THR A 857 0.77 -7.72 53.70
CA THR A 857 0.96 -6.48 54.47
C THR A 857 2.40 -6.33 54.97
N LEU A 858 3.03 -7.45 55.34
CA LEU A 858 4.40 -7.52 55.87
C LEU A 858 5.49 -7.46 54.80
N ARG A 859 5.16 -7.61 53.52
CA ARG A 859 6.08 -7.33 52.40
C ARG A 859 6.47 -5.83 52.43
N PRO A 860 7.65 -5.42 51.93
CA PRO A 860 8.02 -4.00 51.83
C PRO A 860 7.11 -3.20 50.87
N LYS A 861 7.32 -1.88 50.78
CA LYS A 861 6.84 -1.02 49.68
C LYS A 861 7.98 -0.82 48.66
N PHE A 862 7.65 -0.36 47.46
CA PHE A 862 8.65 -0.09 46.43
C PHE A 862 9.66 0.99 46.84
N ILE A 863 9.24 2.08 47.48
CA ILE A 863 10.13 3.08 48.08
C ILE A 863 11.13 2.49 49.10
N ASP A 864 10.74 1.47 49.87
CA ASP A 864 11.62 0.81 50.84
C ASP A 864 12.71 0.01 50.10
N LEU A 865 12.33 -0.68 49.03
CA LEU A 865 13.23 -1.42 48.14
C LEU A 865 14.19 -0.47 47.41
N VAL A 866 13.73 0.72 47.00
CA VAL A 866 14.60 1.77 46.42
C VAL A 866 15.66 2.22 47.43
N HIS A 867 15.30 2.45 48.70
CA HIS A 867 16.26 2.80 49.75
C HIS A 867 17.23 1.67 50.07
N MET A 868 16.74 0.43 50.11
CA MET A 868 17.55 -0.75 50.33
C MET A 868 18.57 -1.00 49.21
N CYS A 869 18.15 -0.88 47.95
CA CYS A 869 19.07 -0.94 46.81
C CYS A 869 20.12 0.18 46.86
N LYS A 870 19.76 1.42 47.23
CA LYS A 870 20.75 2.51 47.42
C LYS A 870 21.80 2.12 48.46
N ARG A 871 21.38 1.66 49.65
CA ARG A 871 22.29 1.20 50.71
C ARG A 871 23.24 0.10 50.23
N PHE A 872 22.72 -0.95 49.58
CA PHE A 872 23.57 -2.00 49.02
C PHE A 872 24.48 -1.49 47.88
N MET A 873 24.04 -0.54 47.05
CA MET A 873 24.91 0.09 46.04
C MET A 873 26.05 0.91 46.66
N ASP A 874 25.87 1.43 47.88
CA ASP A 874 26.92 2.12 48.63
C ASP A 874 27.88 1.15 49.34
N GLU A 875 27.39 -0.01 49.78
CA GLU A 875 28.16 -1.10 50.41
C GLU A 875 28.99 -1.92 49.40
N TYR A 876 28.54 -2.07 48.15
CA TYR A 876 29.15 -2.94 47.11
C TYR A 876 29.60 -2.17 45.85
N LYS A 877 30.36 -1.08 46.00
CA LYS A 877 30.84 -0.23 44.88
C LYS A 877 31.89 -0.89 43.97
#